data_AF-A0A7C6WBR6-F1
#
_entry.id   AF-A0A7C6WBR6-F1
#
_cell.length_a   1.000
_cell.length_b   1.000
_cell.length_c   1.000
_cell.angle_alpha   90.00
_cell.angle_beta   90.00
_cell.angle_gamma   90.00
#
_symmetry.space_group_name_H-M   'P 1'
#
loop_
_entity.id
_entity.type
_entity.pdbx_description
1 polymer ?
#
loop_
_entity_poly.entity_id
_entity_poly.type
_entity_poly.pdbx_seq_one_letter_code
_entity_poly.pdbx_strand_id
1 'polypeptide(L)'
;MRKSLAVSVSAALLLAVSLFPVGMVRSETEGQPPQGAEAARTLSGGEQLASENAGYLFYIAPDTGTVRVVSRTDGTAWRSNPEAEEIDADPVARNIYKMRLKSQIFIEYLDDKNKLQEANSFTGSVADGNLTVQQAGEVVLCNYFFASAQLNIPVFYRLTDTGLSVWVDYRSIIERGAHRLTRVSLLPYFGAGSSSDQGYMVIPDGSGAVVGFNNRKFSQGPLTLPLYGGDATVTGEKYVQPPRDCLLPMYGISRNGAGCLAAAVSGEAGGRIVTTVAGKETSYNHTYFEFSARHYDTTTLLNRTWAANAIILHSEQFTDDMAKVEYRFTQDSGLTGLAAEGRAILEKQGLETNGAPGELPLFLDVYAGVSVYRQFLGLKYKTVEPLTTFSQLEEMLGELTAEGVLEFRVRLNGVDSDGAYYGKIDTKLKFSSKLGGKRGYDRLAKDFGGQIYPAAELVMFTKNGNGVFSFFHSVTGITGKTAELGDYKLSTGLRDAGAGVRYLLRPQKVKASSEKLLRNVKKQGVSALSLSSISNTLYSSYSRADYEIGATKAVFSEVLAAYGKELSLLLDAPAAWAIPSADCLINLPTTSSGHYIEDYTVPFLQLVLDGSVPYSTQAVNLFGSFEDVTLMMIESNSAP
;
A
#
# COMPACT_ATOMS: atom_id res chain seq x y z
N MET A 1 59.44 -37.60 -9.09
CA MET A 1 59.20 -39.06 -9.22
C MET A 1 58.25 -39.45 -8.09
N ARG A 2 56.96 -39.66 -8.36
CA ARG A 2 56.29 -40.97 -8.66
C ARG A 2 56.24 -41.84 -7.38
N LYS A 3 55.11 -42.28 -6.80
CA LYS A 3 53.79 -42.79 -7.29
C LYS A 3 52.78 -42.67 -6.11
N SER A 4 51.56 -42.17 -6.25
CA SER A 4 50.33 -42.80 -6.80
C SER A 4 49.90 -44.12 -6.12
N LEU A 5 48.73 -44.12 -5.48
CA LEU A 5 47.80 -45.26 -5.56
C LEU A 5 46.37 -44.71 -5.66
N ALA A 6 45.74 -44.99 -6.79
CA ALA A 6 44.33 -44.84 -7.06
C ALA A 6 43.61 -46.12 -6.66
N VAL A 7 42.38 -46.02 -6.13
CA VAL A 7 41.35 -47.04 -6.35
C VAL A 7 40.03 -46.31 -6.61
N SER A 8 39.35 -46.86 -7.62
CA SER A 8 38.27 -46.36 -8.44
C SER A 8 36.86 -46.62 -7.89
N VAL A 9 35.98 -45.71 -8.31
CA VAL A 9 34.52 -45.71 -8.44
C VAL A 9 33.87 -47.08 -8.72
N SER A 10 32.74 -47.37 -8.06
CA SER A 10 31.51 -47.90 -8.72
C SER A 10 30.24 -47.81 -7.85
N ALA A 11 29.28 -47.11 -8.45
CA ALA A 11 27.82 -47.04 -8.36
C ALA A 11 26.95 -47.91 -7.41
N ALA A 12 25.87 -47.23 -6.99
CA ALA A 12 24.47 -47.67 -6.80
C ALA A 12 24.02 -48.25 -5.45
N LEU A 13 23.21 -47.47 -4.70
CA LEU A 13 21.84 -47.87 -4.33
C LEU A 13 20.99 -46.67 -3.88
N LEU A 14 19.72 -46.71 -4.30
CA LEU A 14 18.59 -45.81 -4.05
C LEU A 14 17.95 -45.98 -2.66
N LEU A 15 17.06 -45.02 -2.32
CA LEU A 15 15.99 -44.98 -1.30
C LEU A 15 16.43 -44.56 0.12
N ALA A 16 15.73 -43.69 0.86
CA ALA A 16 14.56 -42.85 0.64
C ALA A 16 14.59 -41.79 1.76
N VAL A 17 14.48 -40.50 1.44
CA VAL A 17 14.23 -39.44 2.43
C VAL A 17 12.80 -38.96 2.22
N SER A 18 11.96 -39.28 3.20
CA SER A 18 10.57 -38.85 3.30
C SER A 18 10.48 -37.33 3.44
N LEU A 19 10.16 -36.66 2.34
CA LEU A 19 9.67 -35.29 2.33
C LEU A 19 8.17 -35.31 2.63
N PHE A 20 7.78 -34.75 3.77
CA PHE A 20 6.40 -34.37 4.04
C PHE A 20 6.01 -33.22 3.08
N PRO A 21 4.89 -33.30 2.34
CA PRO A 21 4.39 -32.15 1.62
C PRO A 21 3.64 -31.24 2.61
N VAL A 22 4.21 -30.07 2.88
CA VAL A 22 3.43 -28.95 3.41
C VAL A 22 2.59 -28.44 2.24
N GLY A 23 1.32 -28.83 2.20
CA GLY A 23 0.35 -28.31 1.25
C GLY A 23 0.05 -26.85 1.56
N MET A 24 0.72 -25.94 0.86
CA MET A 24 0.19 -24.60 0.60
C MET A 24 -0.81 -24.76 -0.55
N VAL A 25 -2.09 -24.62 -0.27
CA VAL A 25 -3.10 -24.35 -1.30
C VAL A 25 -2.83 -22.94 -1.78
N ARG A 26 -1.98 -22.81 -2.81
CA ARG A 26 -1.92 -21.62 -3.66
C ARG A 26 -3.09 -21.72 -4.63
N SER A 27 -3.95 -20.70 -4.69
CA SER A 27 -4.91 -20.60 -5.79
C SER A 27 -4.11 -20.37 -7.08
N GLU A 28 -3.97 -21.42 -7.89
CA GLU A 28 -3.47 -21.30 -9.25
C GLU A 28 -4.56 -20.76 -10.18
N THR A 29 -4.11 -20.09 -11.25
CA THR A 29 -4.82 -19.63 -12.47
C THR A 29 -5.41 -18.20 -12.52
N GLU A 30 -4.55 -17.17 -12.48
CA GLU A 30 -4.82 -15.91 -13.21
C GLU A 30 -3.66 -15.50 -14.18
N GLY A 31 -2.61 -16.32 -14.32
CA GLY A 31 -1.45 -16.03 -15.20
C GLY A 31 -1.19 -17.03 -16.34
N GLN A 32 -2.08 -17.99 -16.55
CA GLN A 32 -2.01 -18.92 -17.69
C GLN A 32 -3.30 -18.82 -18.52
N PRO A 33 -3.22 -18.94 -19.87
CA PRO A 33 -4.41 -19.05 -20.69
C PRO A 33 -5.27 -20.22 -20.15
N PRO A 34 -6.60 -20.05 -20.06
CA PRO A 34 -7.48 -21.04 -19.45
C PRO A 34 -7.25 -22.44 -20.05
N GLN A 35 -7.12 -23.46 -19.19
CA GLN A 35 -7.16 -24.86 -19.64
C GLN A 35 -8.58 -25.13 -20.16
N GLY A 36 -8.67 -25.36 -21.48
CA GLY A 36 -9.91 -25.29 -22.25
C GLY A 36 -9.94 -24.15 -23.27
N ALA A 37 -8.79 -23.56 -23.60
CA ALA A 37 -8.65 -22.41 -24.51
C ALA A 37 -9.45 -22.55 -25.81
N GLU A 38 -10.52 -21.77 -25.92
CA GLU A 38 -10.94 -21.25 -27.21
C GLU A 38 -9.71 -20.64 -27.89
N ALA A 39 -9.50 -20.96 -29.17
CA ALA A 39 -8.37 -20.44 -29.92
C ALA A 39 -8.38 -18.91 -29.89
N ALA A 40 -7.26 -18.30 -29.47
CA ALA A 40 -7.13 -16.85 -29.45
C ALA A 40 -7.34 -16.30 -30.87
N ARG A 41 -8.32 -15.40 -31.02
CA ARG A 41 -8.61 -14.73 -32.30
C ARG A 41 -7.91 -13.38 -32.34
N THR A 42 -7.21 -13.09 -33.43
CA THR A 42 -6.66 -11.74 -33.67
C THR A 42 -7.79 -10.82 -34.10
N LEU A 43 -7.85 -9.64 -33.50
CA LEU A 43 -8.81 -8.59 -33.81
C LEU A 43 -8.13 -7.51 -34.68
N SER A 44 -8.87 -6.92 -35.61
CA SER A 44 -8.40 -5.81 -36.46
C SER A 44 -9.56 -4.88 -36.84
N GLY A 45 -9.24 -3.65 -37.27
CA GLY A 45 -10.22 -2.66 -37.69
C GLY A 45 -10.67 -1.73 -36.58
N GLY A 46 -11.79 -1.04 -36.83
CA GLY A 46 -12.38 -0.08 -35.91
C GLY A 46 -13.04 -0.71 -34.68
N GLU A 47 -13.79 0.11 -33.94
CA GLU A 47 -14.48 -0.32 -32.72
C GLU A 47 -15.41 -1.52 -32.98
N GLN A 48 -15.28 -2.54 -32.13
CA GLN A 48 -16.13 -3.74 -32.14
C GLN A 48 -16.46 -4.19 -30.72
N LEU A 49 -17.59 -4.89 -30.58
CA LEU A 49 -18.00 -5.50 -29.32
C LEU A 49 -17.09 -6.71 -29.01
N ALA A 50 -16.32 -6.61 -27.94
CA ALA A 50 -15.44 -7.69 -27.48
C ALA A 50 -16.19 -8.71 -26.62
N SER A 51 -16.90 -8.24 -25.60
CA SER A 51 -17.69 -9.10 -24.70
C SER A 51 -18.88 -8.34 -24.12
N GLU A 52 -19.83 -9.07 -23.55
CA GLU A 52 -21.01 -8.51 -22.91
C GLU A 52 -21.47 -9.40 -21.76
N ASN A 53 -22.14 -8.81 -20.77
CA ASN A 53 -22.87 -9.52 -19.73
C ASN A 53 -24.23 -8.84 -19.49
N ALA A 54 -24.92 -9.22 -18.41
CA ALA A 54 -26.24 -8.69 -18.07
C ALA A 54 -26.23 -7.17 -17.78
N GLY A 55 -25.12 -6.63 -17.27
CA GLY A 55 -25.00 -5.22 -16.90
C GLY A 55 -24.34 -4.35 -17.97
N TYR A 56 -23.39 -4.90 -18.74
CA TYR A 56 -22.44 -4.10 -19.51
C TYR A 56 -22.15 -4.67 -20.89
N LEU A 57 -21.77 -3.75 -21.79
CA LEU A 57 -21.20 -4.02 -23.11
C LEU A 57 -19.76 -3.52 -23.12
N PHE A 58 -18.79 -4.37 -23.50
CA PHE A 58 -17.38 -4.01 -23.60
C PHE A 58 -16.93 -3.94 -25.05
N TYR A 59 -16.49 -2.77 -25.48
CA TYR A 59 -15.97 -2.47 -26.80
C TYR A 59 -14.47 -2.24 -26.78
N ILE A 60 -13.81 -2.67 -27.85
CA ILE A 60 -12.39 -2.44 -28.14
C ILE A 60 -12.26 -1.96 -29.58
N ALA A 61 -11.40 -0.98 -29.85
CA ALA A 61 -10.97 -0.62 -31.20
C ALA A 61 -9.55 -1.13 -31.47
N PRO A 62 -9.37 -2.28 -32.15
CA PRO A 62 -8.06 -2.91 -32.35
C PRO A 62 -6.99 -2.00 -32.96
N ASP A 63 -7.38 -1.10 -33.86
CA ASP A 63 -6.44 -0.20 -34.52
C ASP A 63 -5.83 0.85 -33.57
N THR A 64 -6.47 1.11 -32.43
CA THR A 64 -6.02 2.15 -31.47
C THR A 64 -5.81 1.64 -30.04
N GLY A 65 -6.35 0.46 -29.72
CA GLY A 65 -6.38 -0.09 -28.37
C GLY A 65 -7.38 0.59 -27.44
N THR A 66 -8.15 1.57 -27.93
CA THR A 66 -9.14 2.29 -27.11
C THR A 66 -10.26 1.35 -26.68
N VAL A 67 -10.68 1.48 -25.42
CA VAL A 67 -11.75 0.68 -24.83
C VAL A 67 -12.90 1.53 -24.33
N ARG A 68 -14.09 0.94 -24.39
CA ARG A 68 -15.32 1.56 -23.88
C ARG A 68 -16.22 0.52 -23.24
N VAL A 69 -16.75 0.83 -22.06
CA VAL A 69 -17.76 0.03 -21.38
C VAL A 69 -19.05 0.82 -21.32
N VAL A 70 -20.16 0.22 -21.75
CA VAL A 70 -21.49 0.83 -21.73
C VAL A 70 -22.39 0.08 -20.77
N SER A 71 -23.00 0.80 -19.85
CA SER A 71 -24.06 0.28 -18.99
C SER A 71 -25.34 0.05 -19.80
N ARG A 72 -25.92 -1.15 -19.67
CA ARG A 72 -27.21 -1.49 -20.29
C ARG A 72 -28.39 -0.85 -19.58
N THR A 73 -28.20 -0.41 -18.33
CA THR A 73 -29.27 0.13 -17.49
C THR A 73 -29.65 1.56 -17.89
N ASP A 74 -28.65 2.41 -18.13
CA ASP A 74 -28.81 3.85 -18.33
C ASP A 74 -28.07 4.37 -19.58
N GLY A 75 -27.29 3.52 -20.26
CA GLY A 75 -26.51 3.90 -21.44
C GLY A 75 -25.22 4.67 -21.12
N THR A 76 -24.86 4.85 -19.84
CA THR A 76 -23.62 5.55 -19.46
C THR A 76 -22.41 4.83 -20.03
N ALA A 77 -21.51 5.59 -20.67
CA ALA A 77 -20.30 5.09 -21.30
C ALA A 77 -19.03 5.54 -20.56
N TRP A 78 -18.24 4.58 -20.11
CA TRP A 78 -16.90 4.78 -19.56
C TRP A 78 -15.85 4.45 -20.62
N ARG A 79 -14.91 5.36 -20.86
CA ARG A 79 -13.93 5.27 -21.94
C ARG A 79 -12.53 5.41 -21.39
N SER A 80 -11.58 4.72 -22.00
CA SER A 80 -10.14 4.88 -21.69
C SER A 80 -9.56 6.22 -22.12
N ASN A 81 -10.17 6.86 -23.13
CA ASN A 81 -9.73 8.11 -23.71
C ASN A 81 -10.96 8.94 -24.12
N PRO A 82 -10.81 10.27 -24.22
CA PRO A 82 -11.80 11.09 -24.92
C PRO A 82 -11.92 10.73 -26.39
N GLU A 83 -12.98 11.16 -27.05
CA GLU A 83 -13.18 10.87 -28.48
C GLU A 83 -12.11 11.56 -29.33
N ALA A 84 -11.78 10.97 -30.49
CA ALA A 84 -10.71 11.46 -31.34
C ALA A 84 -10.92 12.92 -31.77
N GLU A 85 -12.16 13.29 -32.10
CA GLU A 85 -12.54 14.65 -32.47
C GLU A 85 -12.37 15.62 -31.30
N GLU A 86 -12.68 15.19 -30.07
CA GLU A 86 -12.52 16.01 -28.86
C GLU A 86 -11.04 16.24 -28.53
N ILE A 87 -10.20 15.22 -28.70
CA ILE A 87 -8.75 15.33 -28.51
C ILE A 87 -8.16 16.31 -29.52
N ASP A 88 -8.55 16.17 -30.79
CA ASP A 88 -8.02 17.02 -31.86
C ASP A 88 -8.52 18.47 -31.73
N ALA A 89 -9.72 18.68 -31.18
CA ALA A 89 -10.30 19.99 -30.88
C ALA A 89 -9.86 20.58 -29.52
N ASP A 90 -9.13 19.85 -28.68
CA ASP A 90 -8.74 20.31 -27.34
C ASP A 90 -7.94 21.64 -27.43
N PRO A 91 -8.44 22.74 -26.84
CA PRO A 91 -7.83 24.06 -26.94
C PRO A 91 -6.59 24.24 -26.05
N VAL A 92 -6.41 23.38 -25.05
CA VAL A 92 -5.30 23.43 -24.07
C VAL A 92 -4.18 22.48 -24.50
N ALA A 93 -4.53 21.28 -24.96
CA ALA A 93 -3.57 20.24 -25.27
C ALA A 93 -2.69 20.60 -26.47
N ARG A 94 -1.40 20.81 -26.23
CA ARG A 94 -0.37 20.90 -27.30
C ARG A 94 -0.03 19.51 -27.83
N ASN A 95 0.72 19.45 -28.94
CA ASN A 95 1.03 18.20 -29.66
C ASN A 95 1.34 17.00 -28.76
N ILE A 96 2.30 17.11 -27.83
CA ILE A 96 2.67 16.00 -26.94
C ILE A 96 1.52 15.54 -26.02
N TYR A 97 0.69 16.48 -25.55
CA TYR A 97 -0.45 16.19 -24.69
C TYR A 97 -1.62 15.59 -25.47
N LYS A 98 -1.81 15.95 -26.74
CA LYS A 98 -2.74 15.23 -27.63
C LYS A 98 -2.33 13.79 -27.84
N MET A 99 -1.02 13.51 -27.96
CA MET A 99 -0.53 12.14 -28.05
C MET A 99 -0.73 11.35 -26.76
N ARG A 100 -0.54 12.00 -25.61
CA ARG A 100 -0.88 11.41 -24.31
C ARG A 100 -2.37 11.07 -24.22
N LEU A 101 -3.26 11.99 -24.62
CA LEU A 101 -4.71 11.75 -24.66
C LEU A 101 -5.13 10.58 -25.55
N LYS A 102 -4.33 10.21 -26.57
CA LYS A 102 -4.57 9.05 -27.45
C LYS A 102 -4.03 7.72 -26.92
N SER A 103 -3.34 7.72 -25.77
CA SER A 103 -2.61 6.56 -25.26
C SER A 103 -3.39 5.77 -24.22
N GLN A 104 -3.25 4.44 -24.24
CA GLN A 104 -3.83 3.53 -23.22
C GLN A 104 -2.92 3.39 -22.00
N ILE A 105 -1.61 3.38 -22.23
CA ILE A 105 -0.59 3.29 -21.17
C ILE A 105 0.53 4.30 -21.39
N PHE A 106 1.16 4.69 -20.27
CA PHE A 106 2.47 5.34 -20.24
C PHE A 106 3.48 4.41 -19.60
N ILE A 107 4.73 4.48 -20.05
CA ILE A 107 5.83 3.75 -19.46
C ILE A 107 6.98 4.69 -19.12
N GLU A 108 7.67 4.38 -18.04
CA GLU A 108 9.00 4.88 -17.72
C GLU A 108 9.98 3.71 -17.85
N TYR A 109 11.14 3.94 -18.45
CA TYR A 109 12.16 2.92 -18.63
C TYR A 109 13.57 3.51 -18.60
N LEU A 110 14.56 2.68 -18.28
CA LEU A 110 15.97 3.01 -18.40
C LEU A 110 16.45 2.69 -19.81
N ASP A 111 17.15 3.66 -20.43
CA ASP A 111 17.83 3.46 -21.70
C ASP A 111 19.15 2.69 -21.56
N ASP A 112 19.84 2.45 -22.69
CA ASP A 112 21.13 1.75 -22.75
C ASP A 112 22.27 2.46 -21.98
N LYS A 113 22.03 3.68 -21.52
CA LYS A 113 22.93 4.50 -20.70
C LYS A 113 22.43 4.67 -19.27
N ASN A 114 21.45 3.85 -18.85
CA ASN A 114 20.79 3.93 -17.54
C ASN A 114 20.20 5.32 -17.25
N LYS A 115 19.65 6.00 -18.26
CA LYS A 115 18.87 7.22 -18.08
C LYS A 115 17.38 6.93 -18.18
N LEU A 116 16.60 7.57 -17.33
CA LEU A 116 15.14 7.48 -17.38
C LEU A 116 14.62 8.15 -18.65
N GLN A 117 13.72 7.45 -19.32
CA GLN A 117 12.97 7.88 -20.48
C GLN A 117 11.49 7.60 -20.23
N GLU A 118 10.63 8.44 -20.80
CA GLU A 118 9.19 8.23 -20.81
C GLU A 118 8.71 7.94 -22.23
N ALA A 119 7.75 7.04 -22.37
CA ALA A 119 7.04 6.82 -23.62
C ALA A 119 5.53 6.64 -23.39
N ASN A 120 4.74 7.07 -24.36
CA ASN A 120 3.30 6.84 -24.40
C ASN A 120 2.97 5.81 -25.49
N SER A 121 1.96 4.97 -25.25
CA SER A 121 1.59 3.88 -26.17
C SER A 121 1.17 4.37 -27.55
N PHE A 122 0.61 5.58 -27.69
CA PHE A 122 0.23 6.09 -28.99
C PHE A 122 1.45 6.30 -29.90
N THR A 123 2.37 7.18 -29.53
CA THR A 123 3.56 7.44 -30.36
C THR A 123 4.57 6.32 -30.32
N GLY A 124 4.68 5.61 -29.19
CA GLY A 124 5.68 4.58 -28.99
C GLY A 124 5.34 3.25 -29.67
N SER A 125 4.06 3.02 -30.00
CA SER A 125 3.60 1.71 -30.49
C SER A 125 2.50 1.82 -31.55
N VAL A 126 1.36 2.42 -31.22
CA VAL A 126 0.15 2.41 -32.06
C VAL A 126 0.37 3.12 -33.40
N ALA A 127 0.98 4.32 -33.39
CA ALA A 127 1.21 5.13 -34.58
C ALA A 127 2.12 4.44 -35.62
N ASP A 128 2.97 3.52 -35.17
CA ASP A 128 3.88 2.74 -36.01
C ASP A 128 3.30 1.35 -36.39
N GLY A 129 2.03 1.07 -36.05
CA GLY A 129 1.39 -0.22 -36.32
C GLY A 129 1.91 -1.37 -35.44
N ASN A 130 2.50 -1.07 -34.27
CA ASN A 130 3.12 -2.04 -33.37
C ASN A 130 2.19 -2.51 -32.22
N LEU A 131 0.89 -2.27 -32.35
CA LEU A 131 -0.15 -2.84 -31.49
C LEU A 131 -0.70 -4.12 -32.11
N THR A 132 -0.79 -5.18 -31.31
CA THR A 132 -1.59 -6.37 -31.67
C THR A 132 -2.68 -6.60 -30.64
N VAL A 133 -3.89 -6.90 -31.10
CA VAL A 133 -5.04 -7.19 -30.23
C VAL A 133 -5.52 -8.61 -30.48
N GLN A 134 -5.64 -9.36 -29.39
CA GLN A 134 -6.09 -10.74 -29.40
C GLN A 134 -7.20 -10.91 -28.38
N GLN A 135 -8.15 -11.79 -28.68
CA GLN A 135 -9.19 -12.17 -27.74
C GLN A 135 -9.16 -13.67 -27.51
N ALA A 136 -9.12 -14.08 -26.24
CA ALA A 136 -9.20 -15.46 -25.80
C ALA A 136 -10.33 -15.58 -24.78
N GLY A 137 -11.49 -16.09 -25.23
CA GLY A 137 -12.73 -16.08 -24.45
C GLY A 137 -13.12 -14.65 -24.01
N GLU A 138 -13.26 -14.46 -22.70
CA GLU A 138 -13.65 -13.18 -22.07
C GLU A 138 -12.50 -12.19 -21.91
N VAL A 139 -11.26 -12.60 -22.20
CA VAL A 139 -10.06 -11.77 -22.01
C VAL A 139 -9.61 -11.19 -23.35
N VAL A 140 -9.42 -9.87 -23.39
CA VAL A 140 -8.78 -9.16 -24.51
C VAL A 140 -7.35 -8.80 -24.10
N LEU A 141 -6.38 -9.20 -24.91
CA LEU A 141 -4.96 -8.86 -24.77
C LEU A 141 -4.60 -7.83 -25.84
N CYS A 142 -4.18 -6.65 -25.40
CA CYS A 142 -3.53 -5.62 -26.23
C CYS A 142 -2.04 -5.64 -25.95
N ASN A 143 -1.24 -6.01 -26.94
CA ASN A 143 0.19 -6.13 -26.82
C ASN A 143 0.88 -4.94 -27.51
N TYR A 144 1.46 -4.04 -26.71
CA TYR A 144 2.11 -2.81 -27.18
C TYR A 144 3.61 -3.04 -27.29
N PHE A 145 4.12 -3.12 -28.52
CA PHE A 145 5.56 -3.11 -28.75
C PHE A 145 6.06 -1.68 -28.92
N PHE A 146 6.89 -1.23 -27.98
CA PHE A 146 7.55 0.08 -27.99
C PHE A 146 8.87 -0.04 -28.74
N ALA A 147 8.89 0.33 -30.03
CA ALA A 147 10.05 0.08 -30.89
C ALA A 147 11.34 0.76 -30.37
N SER A 148 11.27 2.04 -29.99
CA SER A 148 12.41 2.80 -29.45
C SER A 148 12.88 2.30 -28.09
N ALA A 149 11.96 1.83 -27.24
CA ALA A 149 12.28 1.25 -25.94
C ALA A 149 12.66 -0.24 -26.05
N GLN A 150 12.39 -0.89 -27.18
CA GLN A 150 12.54 -2.34 -27.35
C GLN A 150 11.81 -3.16 -26.27
N LEU A 151 10.68 -2.63 -25.76
CA LEU A 151 9.87 -3.25 -24.72
C LEU A 151 8.54 -3.72 -25.29
N ASN A 152 8.09 -4.91 -24.90
CA ASN A 152 6.75 -5.38 -25.20
C ASN A 152 5.90 -5.43 -23.93
N ILE A 153 4.84 -4.62 -23.89
CA ILE A 153 3.97 -4.47 -22.72
C ILE A 153 2.58 -5.04 -23.04
N PRO A 154 2.25 -6.23 -22.52
CA PRO A 154 0.92 -6.83 -22.67
C PRO A 154 -0.05 -6.26 -21.63
N VAL A 155 -1.15 -5.67 -22.11
CA VAL A 155 -2.26 -5.18 -21.29
C VAL A 155 -3.47 -6.05 -21.52
N PHE A 156 -4.02 -6.57 -20.44
CA PHE A 156 -5.17 -7.45 -20.46
C PHE A 156 -6.41 -6.74 -19.94
N TYR A 157 -7.56 -7.06 -20.52
CA TYR A 157 -8.86 -6.54 -20.17
C TYR A 157 -9.85 -7.68 -19.99
N ARG A 158 -10.71 -7.58 -18.98
CA ARG A 158 -11.84 -8.50 -18.77
C ARG A 158 -13.04 -7.72 -18.25
N LEU A 159 -14.18 -7.84 -18.92
CA LEU A 159 -15.44 -7.32 -18.42
C LEU A 159 -15.86 -8.11 -17.17
N THR A 160 -16.25 -7.43 -16.11
CA THR A 160 -16.75 -8.05 -14.86
C THR A 160 -18.22 -7.70 -14.65
N ASP A 161 -18.86 -8.38 -13.72
CA ASP A 161 -20.27 -8.09 -13.37
C ASP A 161 -20.48 -6.67 -12.83
N THR A 162 -19.41 -6.01 -12.37
CA THR A 162 -19.47 -4.64 -11.83
C THR A 162 -18.75 -3.59 -12.67
N GLY A 163 -18.04 -3.98 -13.73
CA GLY A 163 -17.31 -3.05 -14.59
C GLY A 163 -16.19 -3.70 -15.39
N LEU A 164 -14.94 -3.28 -15.16
CA LEU A 164 -13.78 -3.68 -15.98
C LEU A 164 -12.54 -3.97 -15.14
N SER A 165 -11.93 -5.13 -15.35
CA SER A 165 -10.61 -5.49 -14.82
C SER A 165 -9.54 -5.24 -15.87
N VAL A 166 -8.45 -4.55 -15.49
CA VAL A 166 -7.33 -4.21 -16.37
C VAL A 166 -6.01 -4.56 -15.68
N TRP A 167 -5.11 -5.27 -16.36
CA TRP A 167 -3.83 -5.65 -15.74
C TRP A 167 -2.67 -5.82 -16.72
N VAL A 168 -1.46 -5.80 -16.15
CA VAL A 168 -0.20 -6.18 -16.79
C VAL A 168 0.48 -7.22 -15.90
N ASP A 169 0.62 -8.47 -16.38
CA ASP A 169 1.46 -9.48 -15.71
C ASP A 169 2.92 -9.16 -16.03
N TYR A 170 3.70 -8.79 -15.01
CA TYR A 170 5.07 -8.36 -15.24
C TYR A 170 5.95 -9.47 -15.83
N ARG A 171 5.64 -10.74 -15.56
CA ARG A 171 6.39 -11.89 -16.09
C ARG A 171 6.16 -12.11 -17.58
N SER A 172 5.11 -11.50 -18.14
CA SER A 172 4.81 -11.53 -19.57
C SER A 172 5.43 -10.36 -20.35
N ILE A 173 6.06 -9.41 -19.66
CA ILE A 173 6.80 -8.31 -20.28
C ILE A 173 8.05 -8.86 -20.97
N ILE A 174 8.28 -8.42 -22.21
CA ILE A 174 9.51 -8.77 -22.94
C ILE A 174 10.40 -7.53 -23.00
N GLU A 175 11.49 -7.56 -22.26
CA GLU A 175 12.55 -6.54 -22.31
C GLU A 175 13.65 -7.00 -23.26
N ARG A 176 13.89 -6.28 -24.36
CA ARG A 176 14.98 -6.58 -25.29
C ARG A 176 16.12 -5.57 -25.11
N GLY A 177 17.34 -6.04 -25.32
CA GLY A 177 18.54 -5.20 -25.20
C GLY A 177 18.83 -4.75 -23.77
N ALA A 178 19.35 -3.53 -23.64
CA ALA A 178 19.74 -2.95 -22.35
C ALA A 178 18.60 -2.18 -21.66
N HIS A 179 17.45 -2.00 -22.33
CA HIS A 179 16.35 -1.22 -21.79
C HIS A 179 15.59 -1.97 -20.70
N ARG A 180 15.18 -1.26 -19.65
CA ARG A 180 14.54 -1.83 -18.47
C ARG A 180 13.34 -1.01 -18.06
N LEU A 181 12.15 -1.60 -18.04
CA LEU A 181 10.94 -0.96 -17.54
C LEU A 181 11.11 -0.61 -16.06
N THR A 182 10.72 0.61 -15.69
CA THR A 182 10.69 1.08 -14.30
C THR A 182 9.27 1.33 -13.82
N ARG A 183 8.39 1.90 -14.67
CA ARG A 183 6.98 2.16 -14.31
C ARG A 183 6.02 1.93 -15.46
N VAL A 184 4.77 1.63 -15.10
CA VAL A 184 3.63 1.57 -16.03
C VAL A 184 2.43 2.31 -15.44
N SER A 185 1.83 3.22 -16.22
CA SER A 185 0.55 3.84 -15.92
C SER A 185 -0.56 3.15 -16.70
N LEU A 186 -1.65 2.78 -16.02
CA LEU A 186 -2.78 2.07 -16.65
C LEU A 186 -3.96 3.02 -16.88
N LEU A 187 -4.40 3.11 -18.14
CA LEU A 187 -5.51 3.93 -18.62
C LEU A 187 -5.57 5.33 -17.99
N PRO A 188 -4.58 6.21 -18.24
CA PRO A 188 -4.44 7.49 -17.55
C PRO A 188 -5.64 8.45 -17.67
N TYR A 189 -6.51 8.23 -18.66
CA TYR A 189 -7.71 9.02 -18.93
C TYR A 189 -9.02 8.23 -18.80
N PHE A 190 -8.99 7.05 -18.16
CA PHE A 190 -10.21 6.29 -17.97
C PHE A 190 -11.22 7.05 -17.11
N GLY A 191 -12.39 7.34 -17.67
CA GLY A 191 -13.42 8.12 -16.98
C GLY A 191 -13.08 9.60 -16.79
N ALA A 192 -12.08 10.13 -17.51
CA ALA A 192 -11.73 11.55 -17.44
C ALA A 192 -12.94 12.46 -17.71
N GLY A 193 -12.99 13.59 -17.01
CA GLY A 193 -14.02 14.62 -17.17
C GLY A 193 -13.48 15.83 -17.93
N SER A 194 -14.14 16.21 -19.01
CA SER A 194 -13.83 17.40 -19.80
C SER A 194 -14.07 18.71 -19.02
N SER A 195 -13.73 19.83 -19.65
CA SER A 195 -14.05 21.17 -19.14
C SER A 195 -15.55 21.49 -19.13
N SER A 196 -16.37 20.69 -19.84
CA SER A 196 -17.83 20.83 -19.86
C SER A 196 -18.54 19.92 -18.86
N ASP A 197 -17.88 18.85 -18.41
CA ASP A 197 -18.47 17.89 -17.48
C ASP A 197 -18.56 18.47 -16.06
N GLN A 198 -19.60 18.04 -15.34
CA GLN A 198 -19.78 18.34 -13.93
C GLN A 198 -19.43 17.12 -13.10
N GLY A 199 -18.70 17.30 -12.01
CA GLY A 199 -18.21 16.17 -11.24
C GLY A 199 -17.04 16.48 -10.33
N TYR A 200 -16.50 15.41 -9.75
CA TYR A 200 -15.35 15.46 -8.86
C TYR A 200 -14.62 14.12 -8.81
N MET A 201 -13.38 14.17 -8.35
CA MET A 201 -12.58 13.00 -7.99
C MET A 201 -12.51 12.95 -6.46
N VAL A 202 -12.68 11.77 -5.86
CA VAL A 202 -12.37 11.54 -4.45
C VAL A 202 -11.09 10.73 -4.37
N ILE A 203 -10.11 11.27 -3.64
CA ILE A 203 -8.78 10.67 -3.49
C ILE A 203 -8.53 10.30 -2.02
N PRO A 204 -7.84 9.18 -1.75
CA PRO A 204 -7.63 8.66 -0.40
C PRO A 204 -6.44 9.32 0.33
N ASP A 205 -6.30 10.65 0.25
CA ASP A 205 -5.29 11.38 1.04
C ASP A 205 -5.76 11.50 2.49
N GLY A 206 -5.09 10.80 3.42
CA GLY A 206 -5.51 10.71 4.82
C GLY A 206 -6.90 10.10 4.95
N SER A 207 -7.86 10.85 5.53
CA SER A 207 -9.26 10.43 5.59
C SER A 207 -9.94 10.43 4.23
N GLY A 208 -9.42 11.20 3.27
CA GLY A 208 -10.00 11.44 1.96
C GLY A 208 -10.13 12.93 1.64
N ALA A 209 -10.07 13.26 0.36
CA ALA A 209 -10.28 14.61 -0.14
C ALA A 209 -11.05 14.60 -1.46
N VAL A 210 -11.83 15.66 -1.67
CA VAL A 210 -12.52 15.93 -2.93
C VAL A 210 -11.70 16.91 -3.76
N VAL A 211 -11.52 16.57 -5.04
CA VAL A 211 -10.97 17.43 -6.08
C VAL A 211 -12.07 17.64 -7.12
N GLY A 212 -12.71 18.81 -7.08
CA GLY A 212 -13.74 19.19 -8.05
C GLY A 212 -13.17 19.30 -9.46
N PHE A 213 -13.95 18.87 -10.45
CA PHE A 213 -13.59 19.12 -11.83
C PHE A 213 -13.51 20.62 -12.09
N ASN A 214 -12.53 21.02 -12.89
CA ASN A 214 -12.39 22.40 -13.38
C ASN A 214 -12.29 23.43 -12.24
N ASN A 215 -11.76 23.05 -11.07
CA ASN A 215 -11.64 23.89 -9.87
C ASN A 215 -10.65 25.06 -9.98
N ARG A 216 -10.07 25.28 -11.17
CA ARG A 216 -9.12 26.37 -11.50
C ARG A 216 -7.77 26.29 -10.78
N LYS A 217 -7.46 25.16 -10.12
CA LYS A 217 -6.18 24.95 -9.42
C LYS A 217 -5.12 24.27 -10.28
N PHE A 218 -5.24 24.36 -11.60
CA PHE A 218 -4.37 23.70 -12.59
C PHE A 218 -2.90 24.13 -12.53
N SER A 219 -2.58 25.28 -11.92
CA SER A 219 -1.18 25.73 -11.75
C SER A 219 -0.36 24.84 -10.81
N GLN A 220 -1.01 24.09 -9.91
CA GLN A 220 -0.35 23.28 -8.88
C GLN A 220 0.40 22.05 -9.45
N GLY A 221 0.10 21.64 -10.68
CA GLY A 221 0.63 20.39 -11.25
C GLY A 221 -0.08 19.14 -10.68
N PRO A 222 0.37 17.96 -11.09
CA PRO A 222 -0.22 16.70 -10.63
C PRO A 222 0.05 16.48 -9.14
N LEU A 223 -0.96 16.03 -8.42
CA LEU A 223 -0.82 15.46 -7.08
C LEU A 223 -0.51 13.96 -7.22
N THR A 224 0.58 13.52 -6.58
CA THR A 224 0.98 12.11 -6.56
C THR A 224 0.95 11.59 -5.13
N LEU A 225 0.13 10.57 -4.89
CA LEU A 225 -0.02 9.91 -3.59
C LEU A 225 0.58 8.49 -3.67
N PRO A 226 1.76 8.24 -3.09
CA PRO A 226 2.25 6.87 -2.91
C PRO A 226 1.27 6.08 -2.05
N LEU A 227 0.85 4.92 -2.55
CA LEU A 227 0.00 4.03 -1.75
C LEU A 227 0.78 3.54 -0.54
N TYR A 228 0.13 3.52 0.62
CA TYR A 228 0.68 3.00 1.89
C TYR A 228 1.98 3.68 2.35
N GLY A 229 2.19 4.95 1.98
CA GLY A 229 3.40 5.71 2.34
C GLY A 229 4.63 5.38 1.48
N GLY A 230 4.52 4.46 0.52
CA GLY A 230 5.61 4.04 -0.36
C GLY A 230 6.67 3.16 0.33
N ASP A 231 7.88 3.13 -0.24
CA ASP A 231 8.97 2.30 0.26
C ASP A 231 9.77 3.02 1.35
N ALA A 232 9.70 2.52 2.59
CA ALA A 232 10.38 3.14 3.74
C ALA A 232 11.92 3.10 3.66
N THR A 233 12.53 2.38 2.71
CA THR A 233 13.98 2.50 2.48
C THR A 233 14.37 3.80 1.78
N VAL A 234 13.43 4.44 1.08
CA VAL A 234 13.66 5.69 0.37
C VAL A 234 13.54 6.84 1.36
N THR A 235 14.68 7.29 1.88
CA THR A 235 14.74 8.39 2.86
C THR A 235 15.52 9.57 2.30
N GLY A 236 15.05 10.79 2.58
CA GLY A 236 15.70 12.02 2.16
C GLY A 236 16.59 12.64 3.25
N GLU A 237 17.59 13.43 2.88
CA GLU A 237 18.35 14.28 3.83
C GLU A 237 17.50 15.44 4.38
N LYS A 238 16.45 15.80 3.64
CA LYS A 238 15.45 16.79 4.01
C LYS A 238 14.10 16.13 4.11
N TYR A 239 13.38 16.44 5.19
CA TYR A 239 11.97 16.21 5.32
C TYR A 239 11.24 17.13 4.35
N VAL A 240 10.64 16.53 3.34
CA VAL A 240 9.57 17.15 2.56
C VAL A 240 8.30 16.65 3.22
N GLN A 241 7.40 17.54 3.66
CA GLN A 241 6.12 17.08 4.19
C GLN A 241 5.44 16.24 3.11
N PRO A 242 5.30 14.91 3.32
CA PRO A 242 4.57 14.11 2.38
C PRO A 242 3.07 14.45 2.53
N PRO A 243 2.26 14.19 1.49
CA PRO A 243 0.83 13.99 1.68
C PRO A 243 0.56 13.02 2.84
N ARG A 244 -0.64 13.04 3.43
CA ARG A 244 -0.95 12.09 4.49
C ARG A 244 -0.96 10.67 3.90
N ASP A 245 -0.71 9.69 4.76
CA ASP A 245 -0.59 8.31 4.29
C ASP A 245 -1.87 7.86 3.58
N CYS A 246 -1.69 7.40 2.35
CA CYS A 246 -2.75 6.88 1.50
C CYS A 246 -3.05 5.43 1.90
N LEU A 247 -3.94 5.24 2.87
CA LEU A 247 -4.23 3.91 3.44
C LEU A 247 -5.11 3.03 2.54
N LEU A 248 -5.86 3.63 1.60
CA LEU A 248 -6.68 2.89 0.65
C LEU A 248 -6.06 2.88 -0.77
N PRO A 249 -6.02 1.73 -1.46
CA PRO A 249 -5.52 1.63 -2.83
C PRO A 249 -6.63 1.94 -3.85
N MET A 250 -7.48 2.94 -3.61
CA MET A 250 -8.64 3.25 -4.46
C MET A 250 -8.96 4.73 -4.54
N TYR A 251 -9.51 5.16 -5.68
CA TYR A 251 -10.07 6.50 -5.88
C TYR A 251 -11.42 6.41 -6.57
N GLY A 252 -12.23 7.45 -6.47
CA GLY A 252 -13.53 7.54 -7.12
C GLY A 252 -13.64 8.73 -8.07
N ILE A 253 -14.45 8.57 -9.11
CA ILE A 253 -14.83 9.60 -10.07
C ILE A 253 -16.35 9.69 -10.11
N SER A 254 -16.89 10.87 -9.83
CA SER A 254 -18.27 11.23 -10.13
C SER A 254 -18.27 12.10 -11.38
N ARG A 255 -18.94 11.67 -12.45
CA ARG A 255 -19.02 12.42 -13.71
C ARG A 255 -20.46 12.41 -14.22
N ASN A 256 -21.05 13.60 -14.30
CA ASN A 256 -22.42 13.82 -14.78
C ASN A 256 -23.48 12.94 -14.09
N GLY A 257 -23.30 12.66 -12.80
CA GLY A 257 -24.21 11.83 -12.01
C GLY A 257 -23.94 10.31 -12.08
N ALA A 258 -22.92 9.87 -12.81
CA ALA A 258 -22.47 8.47 -12.81
C ALA A 258 -21.15 8.30 -12.05
N GLY A 259 -21.04 7.21 -11.28
CA GLY A 259 -19.89 6.89 -10.44
C GLY A 259 -18.99 5.81 -11.02
N CYS A 260 -17.69 5.97 -10.88
CA CYS A 260 -16.68 4.95 -11.14
C CYS A 260 -15.69 4.91 -9.99
N LEU A 261 -15.57 3.78 -9.30
CA LEU A 261 -14.50 3.52 -8.35
C LEU A 261 -13.42 2.69 -9.03
N ALA A 262 -12.17 3.14 -8.96
CA ALA A 262 -11.00 2.38 -9.40
C ALA A 262 -10.18 1.94 -8.19
N ALA A 263 -9.82 0.65 -8.13
CA ALA A 263 -8.99 0.11 -7.06
C ALA A 263 -7.83 -0.72 -7.61
N ALA A 264 -6.62 -0.47 -7.11
CA ALA A 264 -5.46 -1.32 -7.34
C ALA A 264 -5.56 -2.56 -6.45
N VAL A 265 -5.85 -3.71 -7.06
CA VAL A 265 -6.01 -5.00 -6.35
C VAL A 265 -4.77 -5.90 -6.43
N SER A 266 -3.77 -5.50 -7.22
CA SER A 266 -2.42 -6.07 -7.24
C SER A 266 -1.39 -5.04 -7.70
N GLY A 267 -0.15 -5.15 -7.22
CA GLY A 267 0.93 -4.20 -7.49
C GLY A 267 0.85 -2.92 -6.64
N GLU A 268 -0.16 -2.81 -5.79
CA GLU A 268 -0.51 -1.62 -5.02
C GLU A 268 0.56 -1.26 -3.98
N ALA A 269 1.38 -2.22 -3.54
CA ALA A 269 2.53 -1.99 -2.65
C ALA A 269 3.57 -1.03 -3.26
N GLY A 270 3.75 -1.07 -4.58
CA GLY A 270 4.61 -0.16 -5.34
C GLY A 270 3.83 0.87 -6.17
N GLY A 271 2.53 1.02 -5.89
CA GLY A 271 1.61 1.85 -6.65
C GLY A 271 1.50 3.28 -6.12
N ARG A 272 0.99 4.17 -6.97
CA ARG A 272 0.64 5.54 -6.62
C ARG A 272 -0.58 6.01 -7.39
N ILE A 273 -1.33 6.92 -6.80
CA ILE A 273 -2.43 7.62 -7.45
C ILE A 273 -1.91 8.96 -7.96
N VAL A 274 -2.15 9.26 -9.23
CA VAL A 274 -1.80 10.55 -9.85
C VAL A 274 -3.08 11.27 -10.21
N THR A 275 -3.25 12.51 -9.76
CA THR A 275 -4.46 13.32 -9.96
C THR A 275 -4.12 14.68 -10.55
N THR A 276 -4.84 15.06 -11.61
CA THR A 276 -4.68 16.34 -12.31
C THR A 276 -6.03 16.95 -12.63
N VAL A 277 -6.11 18.28 -12.59
CA VAL A 277 -7.29 19.06 -13.01
C VAL A 277 -7.06 19.72 -14.38
N ALA A 278 -8.14 19.95 -15.12
CA ALA A 278 -8.10 20.56 -16.44
C ALA A 278 -7.53 21.98 -16.42
N GLY A 279 -6.80 22.34 -17.49
CA GLY A 279 -6.40 23.73 -17.78
C GLY A 279 -4.90 23.97 -17.96
N LYS A 280 -4.03 23.04 -17.55
CA LYS A 280 -2.56 23.17 -17.73
C LYS A 280 -2.03 22.34 -18.89
N GLU A 281 -2.28 21.03 -18.87
CA GLU A 281 -1.76 20.09 -19.87
C GLU A 281 -2.82 19.74 -20.92
N THR A 282 -4.06 19.55 -20.48
CA THR A 282 -5.22 19.19 -21.30
C THR A 282 -6.48 19.88 -20.77
N SER A 283 -7.58 19.77 -21.50
CA SER A 283 -8.91 20.19 -21.05
C SER A 283 -9.62 19.15 -20.17
N TYR A 284 -8.90 18.15 -19.66
CA TYR A 284 -9.45 17.03 -18.91
C TYR A 284 -8.95 16.96 -17.47
N ASN A 285 -9.86 16.61 -16.57
CA ASN A 285 -9.63 16.22 -15.19
C ASN A 285 -9.50 14.71 -15.16
N HIS A 286 -8.45 14.18 -14.54
CA HIS A 286 -8.21 12.75 -14.52
C HIS A 286 -7.39 12.31 -13.31
N THR A 287 -7.70 11.10 -12.85
CA THR A 287 -6.97 10.38 -11.82
C THR A 287 -6.70 8.97 -12.32
N TYR A 288 -5.51 8.44 -12.06
CA TYR A 288 -5.14 7.10 -12.50
C TYR A 288 -4.07 6.47 -11.60
N PHE A 289 -3.84 5.17 -11.77
CA PHE A 289 -2.75 4.45 -11.10
C PHE A 289 -1.49 4.41 -11.95
N GLU A 290 -0.36 4.70 -11.31
CA GLU A 290 0.98 4.39 -11.80
C GLU A 290 1.60 3.34 -10.88
N PHE A 291 2.17 2.29 -11.48
CA PHE A 291 2.81 1.21 -10.76
C PHE A 291 4.30 1.20 -11.02
N SER A 292 5.09 1.08 -9.95
CA SER A 292 6.52 0.85 -10.07
C SER A 292 6.71 -0.60 -10.46
N ALA A 293 7.12 -0.89 -11.70
CA ALA A 293 7.46 -2.25 -12.11
C ALA A 293 8.82 -2.68 -11.54
N ARG A 294 9.75 -1.74 -11.41
CA ARG A 294 11.09 -1.98 -10.89
C ARG A 294 11.52 -0.82 -10.00
N HIS A 295 12.16 -1.14 -8.88
CA HIS A 295 12.71 -0.12 -7.99
C HIS A 295 14.06 0.37 -8.54
N TYR A 296 14.34 1.65 -8.37
CA TYR A 296 15.64 2.21 -8.68
C TYR A 296 16.01 3.34 -7.72
N ASP A 297 17.30 3.58 -7.57
CA ASP A 297 17.85 4.71 -6.80
C ASP A 297 19.06 5.28 -7.53
N THR A 298 19.37 6.55 -7.24
CA THR A 298 20.51 7.25 -7.83
C THR A 298 21.65 7.31 -6.83
N THR A 299 22.85 6.90 -7.24
CA THR A 299 24.07 7.08 -6.44
C THR A 299 25.12 7.86 -7.23
N THR A 300 25.97 8.60 -6.54
CA THR A 300 27.07 9.35 -7.16
C THR A 300 28.37 8.55 -7.04
N LEU A 301 28.91 8.11 -8.17
CA LEU A 301 30.27 7.58 -8.25
C LEU A 301 31.28 8.72 -8.18
N LEU A 302 32.43 8.46 -7.54
CA LEU A 302 33.54 9.42 -7.41
C LEU A 302 33.11 10.75 -6.78
N ASN A 303 32.18 10.69 -5.81
CA ASN A 303 31.67 11.86 -5.11
C ASN A 303 32.83 12.69 -4.51
N ARG A 304 32.75 14.02 -4.63
CA ARG A 304 33.80 15.00 -4.24
C ARG A 304 35.08 14.96 -5.10
N THR A 305 34.99 14.45 -6.33
CA THR A 305 36.04 14.58 -7.35
C THR A 305 35.52 15.34 -8.58
N TRP A 306 36.42 15.76 -9.47
CA TRP A 306 36.09 16.40 -10.75
C TRP A 306 35.37 15.48 -11.76
N ALA A 307 35.33 14.16 -11.48
CA ALA A 307 34.71 13.14 -12.32
C ALA A 307 33.45 12.53 -11.69
N ALA A 308 32.80 13.26 -10.76
CA ALA A 308 31.58 12.81 -10.12
C ALA A 308 30.47 12.57 -11.16
N ASN A 309 29.92 11.36 -11.19
CA ASN A 309 28.83 10.99 -12.10
C ASN A 309 27.71 10.32 -11.31
N ALA A 310 26.49 10.81 -11.51
CA ALA A 310 25.29 10.14 -11.02
C ALA A 310 25.00 8.92 -11.89
N ILE A 311 24.78 7.77 -11.26
CA ILE A 311 24.35 6.53 -11.90
C ILE A 311 23.05 6.07 -11.26
N ILE A 312 22.18 5.47 -12.07
CA ILE A 312 20.97 4.81 -11.59
C ILE A 312 21.30 3.33 -11.36
N LEU A 313 20.99 2.85 -10.17
CA LEU A 313 20.95 1.43 -9.83
C LEU A 313 19.48 1.02 -9.81
N HIS A 314 19.15 -0.08 -10.45
CA HIS A 314 17.79 -0.61 -10.49
C HIS A 314 17.79 -2.08 -10.07
N SER A 315 16.68 -2.54 -9.53
CA SER A 315 16.57 -3.92 -9.11
C SER A 315 16.45 -4.83 -10.33
N GLU A 316 16.86 -6.10 -10.20
CA GLU A 316 16.70 -7.05 -11.31
C GLU A 316 15.27 -7.59 -11.37
N GLN A 317 14.66 -7.80 -10.20
CA GLN A 317 13.33 -8.36 -10.05
C GLN A 317 12.25 -7.30 -10.19
N PHE A 318 11.06 -7.72 -10.63
CA PHE A 318 9.89 -6.86 -10.59
C PHE A 318 9.36 -6.71 -9.17
N THR A 319 8.74 -5.57 -8.89
CA THR A 319 8.28 -5.19 -7.55
C THR A 319 7.17 -6.08 -6.99
N ASP A 320 6.41 -6.73 -7.87
CA ASP A 320 5.25 -7.59 -7.60
C ASP A 320 5.09 -8.60 -8.77
N ASP A 321 4.04 -9.41 -8.77
CA ASP A 321 3.71 -10.31 -9.89
C ASP A 321 2.99 -9.57 -11.04
N MET A 322 2.11 -8.63 -10.70
CA MET A 322 1.32 -7.87 -11.67
C MET A 322 0.83 -6.52 -11.13
N ALA A 323 0.56 -5.58 -12.04
CA ALA A 323 -0.25 -4.40 -11.78
C ALA A 323 -1.68 -4.66 -12.24
N LYS A 324 -2.68 -4.59 -11.34
CA LYS A 324 -4.09 -4.85 -11.66
C LYS A 324 -5.01 -3.81 -11.03
N VAL A 325 -5.90 -3.25 -11.86
CA VAL A 325 -6.91 -2.26 -11.48
C VAL A 325 -8.30 -2.81 -11.79
N GLU A 326 -9.20 -2.76 -10.82
CA GLU A 326 -10.62 -3.04 -10.97
C GLU A 326 -11.39 -1.71 -11.01
N TYR A 327 -12.12 -1.47 -12.10
CA TYR A 327 -13.05 -0.35 -12.25
C TYR A 327 -14.47 -0.85 -12.00
N ARG A 328 -15.16 -0.27 -11.01
CA ARG A 328 -16.55 -0.59 -10.66
C ARG A 328 -17.45 0.60 -10.94
N PHE A 329 -18.54 0.37 -11.67
CA PHE A 329 -19.48 1.42 -12.05
C PHE A 329 -20.71 1.39 -11.15
N THR A 330 -21.18 2.57 -10.78
CA THR A 330 -22.36 2.74 -9.94
C THR A 330 -23.19 3.94 -10.39
N GLN A 331 -24.49 3.85 -10.16
CA GLN A 331 -25.44 4.94 -10.40
C GLN A 331 -25.50 5.91 -9.20
N ASP A 332 -25.08 5.46 -8.01
CA ASP A 332 -24.85 6.37 -6.89
C ASP A 332 -23.44 6.97 -7.01
N SER A 333 -23.34 8.08 -7.73
CA SER A 333 -22.07 8.78 -7.93
C SER A 333 -21.63 9.58 -6.70
N GLY A 334 -22.43 9.61 -5.63
CA GLY A 334 -22.09 10.26 -4.38
C GLY A 334 -20.91 9.59 -3.67
N LEU A 335 -20.36 10.25 -2.65
CA LEU A 335 -19.27 9.70 -1.83
C LEU A 335 -19.64 8.35 -1.21
N THR A 336 -20.89 8.19 -0.76
CA THR A 336 -21.41 6.96 -0.17
C THR A 336 -21.46 5.82 -1.16
N GLY A 337 -21.93 6.05 -2.39
CA GLY A 337 -21.99 5.04 -3.43
C GLY A 337 -20.60 4.58 -3.88
N LEU A 338 -19.67 5.52 -4.07
CA LEU A 338 -18.26 5.21 -4.35
C LEU A 338 -17.62 4.43 -3.19
N ALA A 339 -17.86 4.84 -1.95
CA ALA A 339 -17.34 4.14 -0.78
C ALA A 339 -17.92 2.73 -0.61
N ALA A 340 -19.20 2.52 -0.94
CA ALA A 340 -19.84 1.21 -0.92
C ALA A 340 -19.18 0.24 -1.91
N GLU A 341 -18.85 0.69 -3.12
CA GLU A 341 -18.10 -0.12 -4.08
C GLU A 341 -16.71 -0.50 -3.54
N GLY A 342 -16.09 0.40 -2.78
CA GLY A 342 -14.78 0.21 -2.16
C GLY A 342 -14.82 -0.80 -1.02
N ARG A 343 -15.83 -0.69 -0.15
CA ARG A 343 -16.13 -1.67 0.89
C ARG A 343 -16.32 -3.05 0.28
N ALA A 344 -17.12 -3.16 -0.78
CA ALA A 344 -17.36 -4.43 -1.46
C ALA A 344 -16.10 -5.03 -2.12
N ILE A 345 -15.04 -4.26 -2.36
CA ILE A 345 -13.73 -4.81 -2.77
C ILE A 345 -13.00 -5.38 -1.56
N LEU A 346 -12.96 -4.65 -0.44
CA LEU A 346 -12.32 -5.11 0.78
C LEU A 346 -13.03 -6.35 1.35
N GLU A 347 -14.35 -6.45 1.22
CA GLU A 347 -15.14 -7.63 1.60
C GLU A 347 -14.71 -8.88 0.81
N LYS A 348 -14.49 -8.72 -0.51
CA LYS A 348 -13.92 -9.81 -1.34
C LYS A 348 -12.50 -10.19 -0.93
N GLN A 349 -11.78 -9.30 -0.26
CA GLN A 349 -10.44 -9.52 0.29
C GLN A 349 -10.46 -10.00 1.75
N GLY A 350 -11.64 -10.28 2.31
CA GLY A 350 -11.81 -10.86 3.63
C GLY A 350 -12.17 -9.87 4.74
N LEU A 351 -12.48 -8.61 4.42
CA LEU A 351 -13.09 -7.70 5.40
C LEU A 351 -14.47 -8.23 5.77
N GLU A 352 -14.69 -8.45 7.06
CA GLU A 352 -16.00 -8.86 7.56
C GLU A 352 -16.84 -7.63 7.89
N THR A 353 -18.10 -7.63 7.45
CA THR A 353 -19.09 -6.61 7.79
C THR A 353 -20.05 -7.21 8.80
N ASN A 354 -19.84 -6.88 10.08
CA ASN A 354 -20.60 -7.47 11.19
C ASN A 354 -21.81 -6.61 11.61
N GLY A 355 -22.20 -5.65 10.78
CA GLY A 355 -23.28 -4.70 11.05
C GLY A 355 -22.80 -3.52 11.90
N ALA A 356 -23.68 -2.54 12.11
CA ALA A 356 -23.37 -1.39 12.95
C ALA A 356 -22.92 -1.89 14.34
N PRO A 357 -21.79 -1.40 14.89
CA PRO A 357 -21.41 -1.73 16.25
C PRO A 357 -22.55 -1.33 17.20
N GLY A 358 -22.55 -1.93 18.40
CA GLY A 358 -23.37 -1.46 19.51
C GLY A 358 -22.95 -0.05 19.94
N GLU A 359 -22.77 0.18 21.24
CA GLU A 359 -22.13 1.43 21.68
C GLU A 359 -20.67 1.48 21.19
N LEU A 360 -20.19 2.65 20.74
CA LEU A 360 -18.81 2.82 20.31
C LEU A 360 -17.87 2.67 21.53
N PRO A 361 -16.81 1.84 21.46
CA PRO A 361 -15.88 1.69 22.56
C PRO A 361 -14.99 2.92 22.71
N LEU A 362 -14.52 3.21 23.92
CA LEU A 362 -13.49 4.22 24.16
C LEU A 362 -12.10 3.62 23.88
N PHE A 363 -11.33 4.21 22.97
CA PHE A 363 -9.95 3.81 22.75
C PHE A 363 -9.02 4.57 23.69
N LEU A 364 -8.14 3.82 24.37
CA LEU A 364 -7.15 4.40 25.26
C LEU A 364 -5.75 3.97 24.82
N ASP A 365 -4.96 4.94 24.38
CA ASP A 365 -3.57 4.72 24.00
C ASP A 365 -2.63 5.04 25.17
N VAL A 366 -2.35 4.02 25.99
CA VAL A 366 -1.67 4.17 27.27
C VAL A 366 -0.18 3.93 27.14
N TYR A 367 0.60 4.93 27.56
CA TYR A 367 2.05 4.80 27.70
C TYR A 367 2.38 4.31 29.12
N ALA A 368 2.73 3.03 29.26
CA ALA A 368 2.97 2.42 30.57
C ALA A 368 4.34 2.83 31.15
N GLY A 369 5.39 2.78 30.34
CA GLY A 369 6.74 3.10 30.79
C GLY A 369 7.66 3.61 29.68
N VAL A 370 8.62 4.44 30.07
CA VAL A 370 9.67 4.97 29.19
C VAL A 370 11.04 4.58 29.72
N SER A 371 12.01 4.46 28.82
CA SER A 371 13.36 4.02 29.19
C SER A 371 14.27 5.22 29.43
N VAL A 372 14.65 5.44 30.68
CA VAL A 372 15.46 6.57 31.13
C VAL A 372 16.83 6.11 31.63
N TYR A 373 17.80 7.03 31.62
CA TYR A 373 19.06 6.82 32.33
C TYR A 373 18.94 7.34 33.76
N ARG A 374 19.30 6.50 34.73
CA ARG A 374 19.48 6.88 36.13
C ARG A 374 20.94 6.69 36.52
N GLN A 375 21.34 7.30 37.64
CA GLN A 375 22.67 7.17 38.19
C GLN A 375 22.61 6.49 39.55
N PHE A 376 23.53 5.57 39.81
CA PHE A 376 23.78 5.04 41.13
C PHE A 376 25.28 5.08 41.39
N LEU A 377 25.70 5.79 42.43
CA LEU A 377 27.13 6.03 42.75
C LEU A 377 27.95 6.55 41.56
N GLY A 378 27.37 7.43 40.74
CA GLY A 378 28.02 8.00 39.54
C GLY A 378 27.97 7.10 38.29
N LEU A 379 27.59 5.82 38.42
CA LEU A 379 27.43 4.92 37.28
C LEU A 379 26.04 5.08 36.66
N LYS A 380 26.00 5.44 35.37
CA LYS A 380 24.77 5.51 34.60
C LYS A 380 24.28 4.10 34.28
N TYR A 381 23.00 3.83 34.54
CA TYR A 381 22.33 2.61 34.12
C TYR A 381 20.97 2.95 33.52
N LYS A 382 20.50 2.09 32.60
CA LYS A 382 19.19 2.26 31.96
C LYS A 382 18.13 1.57 32.79
N THR A 383 16.98 2.21 32.98
CA THR A 383 15.86 1.64 33.71
C THR A 383 14.53 2.13 33.14
N VAL A 384 13.46 1.41 33.42
CA VAL A 384 12.11 1.87 33.09
C VAL A 384 11.67 2.87 34.14
N GLU A 385 11.19 4.02 33.69
CA GLU A 385 10.40 4.94 34.50
C GLU A 385 8.92 4.64 34.22
N PRO A 386 8.15 4.18 35.23
CA PRO A 386 6.70 4.04 35.10
C PRO A 386 6.07 5.41 34.83
N LEU A 387 5.23 5.47 33.80
CA LEU A 387 4.30 6.58 33.58
C LEU A 387 2.92 6.20 34.10
N THR A 388 2.43 5.02 33.68
CA THR A 388 1.18 4.43 34.16
C THR A 388 1.42 2.97 34.53
N THR A 389 1.33 2.64 35.81
CA THR A 389 1.42 1.24 36.27
C THR A 389 0.13 0.47 35.98
N PHE A 390 0.17 -0.86 35.97
CA PHE A 390 -1.03 -1.66 35.72
C PHE A 390 -2.12 -1.46 36.79
N SER A 391 -1.72 -1.16 38.03
CA SER A 391 -2.66 -0.86 39.11
C SER A 391 -3.32 0.51 38.95
N GLN A 392 -2.59 1.50 38.46
CA GLN A 392 -3.16 2.83 38.17
C GLN A 392 -4.08 2.77 36.96
N LEU A 393 -3.72 1.98 35.94
CA LEU A 393 -4.61 1.77 34.80
C LEU A 393 -5.92 1.09 35.23
N GLU A 394 -5.86 0.10 36.12
CA GLU A 394 -7.04 -0.53 36.72
C GLU A 394 -7.93 0.48 37.46
N GLU A 395 -7.33 1.40 38.23
CA GLU A 395 -8.04 2.50 38.91
C GLU A 395 -8.69 3.47 37.92
N MET A 396 -7.93 3.95 36.93
CA MET A 396 -8.45 4.85 35.88
C MET A 396 -9.64 4.25 35.12
N LEU A 397 -9.55 2.97 34.77
CA LEU A 397 -10.62 2.26 34.07
C LEU A 397 -11.84 2.08 34.98
N GLY A 398 -11.63 1.82 36.27
CA GLY A 398 -12.70 1.77 37.27
C GLY A 398 -13.43 3.11 37.43
N GLU A 399 -12.69 4.22 37.46
CA GLU A 399 -13.26 5.58 37.50
C GLU A 399 -14.09 5.86 36.24
N LEU A 400 -13.56 5.58 35.05
CA LEU A 400 -14.29 5.77 33.78
C LEU A 400 -15.54 4.89 33.69
N THR A 401 -15.46 3.67 34.21
CA THR A 401 -16.63 2.78 34.29
C THR A 401 -17.70 3.34 35.23
N ALA A 402 -17.30 3.91 36.37
CA ALA A 402 -18.22 4.55 37.31
C ALA A 402 -18.90 5.81 36.72
N GLU A 403 -18.23 6.51 35.81
CA GLU A 403 -18.77 7.64 35.03
C GLU A 403 -19.62 7.19 33.81
N GLY A 404 -19.74 5.89 33.57
CA GLY A 404 -20.66 5.31 32.58
C GLY A 404 -20.03 4.82 31.28
N VAL A 405 -18.70 4.76 31.17
CA VAL A 405 -18.04 4.14 30.00
C VAL A 405 -18.13 2.61 30.12
N LEU A 406 -18.83 1.97 29.18
CA LEU A 406 -19.13 0.53 29.26
C LEU A 406 -18.14 -0.34 28.51
N GLU A 407 -17.51 0.19 27.46
CA GLU A 407 -16.63 -0.58 26.57
C GLU A 407 -15.33 0.16 26.28
N PHE A 408 -14.22 -0.58 26.31
CA PHE A 408 -12.89 -0.03 26.14
C PHE A 408 -12.04 -0.89 25.20
N ARG A 409 -11.13 -0.22 24.49
CA ARG A 409 -10.03 -0.83 23.74
C ARG A 409 -8.73 -0.16 24.17
N VAL A 410 -7.91 -0.87 24.94
CA VAL A 410 -6.71 -0.27 25.55
C VAL A 410 -5.45 -0.76 24.86
N ARG A 411 -4.76 0.12 24.12
CA ARG A 411 -3.41 -0.15 23.64
C ARG A 411 -2.41 0.18 24.75
N LEU A 412 -1.50 -0.74 25.04
CA LEU A 412 -0.55 -0.61 26.15
C LEU A 412 0.90 -0.60 25.63
N ASN A 413 1.47 0.60 25.53
CA ASN A 413 2.83 0.81 25.04
C ASN A 413 3.86 0.71 26.17
N GLY A 414 5.05 0.20 25.85
CA GLY A 414 6.18 0.23 26.78
C GLY A 414 6.04 -0.67 28.00
N VAL A 415 5.42 -1.83 27.81
CA VAL A 415 5.27 -2.85 28.87
C VAL A 415 6.60 -3.44 29.33
N ASP A 416 7.66 -3.28 28.55
CA ASP A 416 8.94 -3.96 28.72
C ASP A 416 10.08 -3.02 29.16
N SER A 417 11.30 -3.57 29.22
CA SER A 417 12.52 -2.83 29.61
C SER A 417 12.95 -1.73 28.64
N ASP A 418 12.52 -1.81 27.38
CA ASP A 418 12.85 -0.82 26.35
C ASP A 418 11.95 0.41 26.39
N GLY A 419 10.78 0.29 27.04
CA GLY A 419 9.79 1.36 27.17
C GLY A 419 9.01 1.57 25.87
N ALA A 420 8.19 2.62 25.84
CA ALA A 420 7.23 2.87 24.76
C ALA A 420 7.86 3.40 23.45
N TYR A 421 9.19 3.53 23.40
CA TYR A 421 9.91 3.88 22.18
C TYR A 421 10.57 2.64 21.59
N TYR A 422 10.75 2.61 20.27
CA TYR A 422 11.37 1.48 19.56
C TYR A 422 12.65 0.99 20.24
N GLY A 423 12.68 -0.31 20.54
CA GLY A 423 13.73 -0.97 21.30
C GLY A 423 14.36 -2.12 20.52
N LYS A 424 14.39 -3.29 21.14
CA LYS A 424 14.67 -4.57 20.47
C LYS A 424 13.40 -5.04 19.76
N ILE A 425 13.57 -5.84 18.70
CA ILE A 425 12.46 -6.64 18.14
C ILE A 425 11.92 -7.60 19.20
N ASP A 426 10.60 -7.67 19.31
CA ASP A 426 9.92 -8.52 20.27
C ASP A 426 9.87 -9.97 19.81
N THR A 427 10.21 -10.88 20.73
CA THR A 427 10.05 -12.33 20.53
C THR A 427 9.27 -12.99 21.67
N LYS A 428 8.84 -12.19 22.65
CA LYS A 428 7.96 -12.52 23.78
C LYS A 428 7.64 -11.22 24.52
N LEU A 429 6.52 -11.18 25.24
CA LEU A 429 6.19 -10.04 26.09
C LEU A 429 6.92 -10.16 27.43
N LYS A 430 7.60 -9.10 27.87
CA LYS A 430 8.31 -9.04 29.15
C LYS A 430 7.81 -7.88 30.02
N PHE A 431 6.71 -8.11 30.73
CA PHE A 431 6.15 -7.10 31.63
C PHE A 431 7.14 -6.69 32.73
N SER A 432 7.51 -5.41 32.75
CA SER A 432 8.43 -4.82 33.71
C SER A 432 7.90 -4.95 35.14
N SER A 433 8.75 -5.35 36.09
CA SER A 433 8.38 -5.44 37.51
C SER A 433 7.96 -4.09 38.09
N LYS A 434 8.53 -3.00 37.58
CA LYS A 434 8.17 -1.63 38.00
C LYS A 434 6.75 -1.22 37.59
N LEU A 435 6.17 -1.88 36.59
CA LEU A 435 4.78 -1.65 36.17
C LEU A 435 3.79 -2.57 36.91
N GLY A 436 4.28 -3.58 37.64
CA GLY A 436 3.49 -4.63 38.29
C GLY A 436 3.81 -6.06 37.81
N GLY A 437 4.64 -6.21 36.76
CA GLY A 437 5.05 -7.49 36.20
C GLY A 437 3.88 -8.32 35.62
N LYS A 438 4.16 -9.57 35.26
CA LYS A 438 3.15 -10.47 34.66
C LYS A 438 1.93 -10.67 35.56
N ARG A 439 2.11 -10.75 36.88
CA ARG A 439 0.99 -10.89 37.83
C ARG A 439 0.08 -9.66 37.83
N GLY A 440 0.65 -8.45 37.79
CA GLY A 440 -0.13 -7.22 37.70
C GLY A 440 -0.87 -7.11 36.37
N TYR A 441 -0.23 -7.50 35.26
CA TYR A 441 -0.89 -7.57 33.96
C TYR A 441 -2.03 -8.59 33.95
N ASP A 442 -1.83 -9.78 34.50
CA ASP A 442 -2.86 -10.84 34.53
C ASP A 442 -4.06 -10.44 35.38
N ARG A 443 -3.82 -9.71 36.47
CA ARG A 443 -4.90 -9.12 37.28
C ARG A 443 -5.67 -8.09 36.46
N LEU A 444 -4.97 -7.10 35.90
CA LEU A 444 -5.56 -6.08 35.05
C LEU A 444 -6.38 -6.69 33.89
N ALA A 445 -5.84 -7.69 33.20
CA ALA A 445 -6.51 -8.33 32.06
C ALA A 445 -7.70 -9.24 32.46
N LYS A 446 -7.75 -9.70 33.72
CA LYS A 446 -8.84 -10.55 34.21
C LYS A 446 -9.97 -9.75 34.84
N ASP A 447 -9.61 -8.75 35.64
CA ASP A 447 -10.55 -7.99 36.47
C ASP A 447 -11.22 -6.88 35.65
N PHE A 448 -10.66 -6.55 34.48
CA PHE A 448 -11.23 -5.63 33.51
C PHE A 448 -12.16 -6.34 32.50
N GLY A 449 -13.34 -5.75 32.25
CA GLY A 449 -14.32 -6.26 31.28
C GLY A 449 -14.02 -5.90 29.81
N GLY A 450 -12.98 -5.11 29.53
CA GLY A 450 -12.59 -4.70 28.17
C GLY A 450 -11.36 -5.44 27.62
N GLN A 451 -10.95 -5.10 26.39
CA GLN A 451 -9.79 -5.72 25.74
C GLN A 451 -8.51 -4.88 25.91
N ILE A 452 -7.42 -5.54 26.27
CA ILE A 452 -6.10 -4.92 26.45
C ILE A 452 -5.12 -5.50 25.43
N TYR A 453 -4.47 -4.62 24.70
CA TYR A 453 -3.56 -4.92 23.60
C TYR A 453 -2.14 -4.44 23.95
N PRO A 454 -1.30 -5.27 24.58
CA PRO A 454 0.12 -4.98 24.71
C PRO A 454 0.73 -4.74 23.32
N ALA A 455 1.43 -3.63 23.16
CA ALA A 455 2.12 -3.33 21.91
C ALA A 455 3.40 -4.19 21.78
N ALA A 456 3.64 -4.72 20.58
CA ALA A 456 4.85 -5.43 20.24
C ALA A 456 5.41 -4.97 18.89
N GLU A 457 6.74 -4.92 18.79
CA GLU A 457 7.44 -4.42 17.61
C GLU A 457 8.11 -5.56 16.83
N LEU A 458 7.80 -5.67 15.53
CA LEU A 458 8.24 -6.75 14.64
C LEU A 458 9.09 -6.29 13.45
N VAL A 459 9.07 -5.01 13.10
CA VAL A 459 9.67 -4.46 11.88
C VAL A 459 10.83 -3.52 12.18
N MET A 460 10.70 -2.63 13.16
CA MET A 460 11.66 -1.57 13.44
C MET A 460 12.42 -1.82 14.74
N PHE A 461 13.71 -1.47 14.79
CA PHE A 461 14.48 -1.58 16.03
C PHE A 461 15.61 -0.56 16.13
N THR A 462 15.96 -0.22 17.36
CA THR A 462 17.09 0.68 17.69
C THR A 462 18.20 -0.05 18.45
N LYS A 463 17.94 -1.27 18.94
CA LYS A 463 18.87 -2.05 19.76
C LYS A 463 18.98 -3.51 19.31
N ASN A 464 20.21 -4.03 19.41
CA ASN A 464 20.48 -5.45 19.25
C ASN A 464 19.95 -6.25 20.45
N GLY A 465 19.43 -7.45 20.19
CA GLY A 465 18.88 -8.32 21.21
C GLY A 465 17.90 -9.34 20.65
N ASN A 466 17.47 -10.29 21.49
CA ASN A 466 16.49 -11.32 21.12
C ASN A 466 16.86 -12.16 19.86
N GLY A 467 18.13 -12.17 19.45
CA GLY A 467 18.61 -12.83 18.24
C GLY A 467 18.57 -11.96 16.98
N VAL A 468 18.31 -10.65 17.12
CA VAL A 468 18.38 -9.62 16.09
C VAL A 468 19.59 -8.72 16.35
N PHE A 469 20.33 -8.43 15.29
CA PHE A 469 21.56 -7.65 15.30
C PHE A 469 21.59 -6.80 14.03
N SER A 470 21.74 -5.47 14.17
CA SER A 470 21.71 -4.52 13.07
C SER A 470 22.64 -4.91 11.92
N PHE A 471 23.89 -5.24 12.25
CA PHE A 471 24.89 -5.64 11.26
C PHE A 471 24.48 -6.81 10.35
N PHE A 472 23.70 -7.78 10.85
CA PHE A 472 23.33 -8.97 10.09
C PHE A 472 21.90 -8.93 9.54
N HIS A 473 21.02 -8.18 10.19
CA HIS A 473 19.58 -8.30 9.99
C HIS A 473 18.90 -7.01 9.57
N SER A 474 19.61 -5.88 9.51
CA SER A 474 19.06 -4.64 8.95
C SER A 474 18.90 -4.77 7.44
N VAL A 475 17.85 -4.12 6.94
CA VAL A 475 17.60 -3.93 5.51
C VAL A 475 18.72 -3.10 4.87
N THR A 476 19.05 -3.42 3.63
CA THR A 476 19.93 -2.61 2.78
C THR A 476 19.13 -2.09 1.59
N GLY A 477 19.29 -0.81 1.28
CA GLY A 477 18.78 -0.23 0.04
C GLY A 477 19.60 -0.71 -1.16
N ILE A 478 19.12 -0.38 -2.36
CA ILE A 478 19.71 -0.86 -3.61
C ILE A 478 21.16 -0.39 -3.84
N THR A 479 21.55 0.72 -3.21
CA THR A 479 22.92 1.24 -3.20
C THR A 479 23.87 0.44 -2.29
N GLY A 480 23.37 -0.61 -1.62
CA GLY A 480 24.11 -1.43 -0.65
C GLY A 480 24.24 -0.80 0.74
N LYS A 481 23.74 0.43 0.93
CA LYS A 481 23.73 1.11 2.23
C LYS A 481 22.64 0.53 3.13
N THR A 482 22.90 0.46 4.43
CA THR A 482 21.87 0.09 5.42
C THR A 482 20.77 1.15 5.39
N ALA A 483 19.51 0.71 5.32
CA ALA A 483 18.36 1.59 5.41
C ALA A 483 18.22 2.07 6.86
N GLU A 484 18.27 3.38 7.03
CA GLU A 484 18.24 4.05 8.32
C GLU A 484 17.10 5.07 8.34
N LEU A 485 16.15 4.86 9.24
CA LEU A 485 15.06 5.79 9.48
C LEU A 485 15.54 6.79 10.54
N GLY A 486 15.76 8.03 10.11
CA GLY A 486 16.14 9.15 10.97
C GLY A 486 14.95 10.03 11.30
N ASP A 487 15.01 10.66 12.46
CA ASP A 487 14.10 11.77 12.77
C ASP A 487 14.61 13.06 12.11
N TYR A 488 13.70 14.01 11.93
CA TYR A 488 14.00 15.30 11.34
C TYR A 488 13.75 16.41 12.35
N LYS A 489 14.59 17.44 12.33
CA LYS A 489 14.38 18.63 13.16
C LYS A 489 13.18 19.39 12.62
N LEU A 490 12.14 19.57 13.44
CA LEU A 490 10.94 20.33 13.05
C LEU A 490 11.26 21.75 12.58
N SER A 491 12.32 22.38 13.11
CA SER A 491 12.69 23.76 12.78
C SER A 491 13.37 23.94 11.42
N THR A 492 14.07 22.92 10.91
CA THR A 492 14.85 23.02 9.66
C THR A 492 14.45 22.00 8.61
N GLY A 493 13.66 20.99 8.98
CA GLY A 493 13.39 19.82 8.15
C GLY A 493 14.63 18.97 7.85
N LEU A 494 15.79 19.27 8.45
CA LEU A 494 17.00 18.47 8.21
C LEU A 494 17.03 17.25 9.12
N ARG A 495 17.64 16.18 8.63
CA ARG A 495 17.87 14.97 9.42
C ARG A 495 18.57 15.32 10.74
N ASP A 496 18.02 14.86 11.85
CA ASP A 496 18.59 15.11 13.17
C ASP A 496 19.70 14.10 13.46
N ALA A 497 20.94 14.50 13.18
CA ALA A 497 22.12 13.69 13.47
C ALA A 497 22.31 13.40 14.98
N GLY A 498 21.64 14.14 15.87
CA GLY A 498 21.64 13.89 17.31
C GLY A 498 20.58 12.89 17.77
N ALA A 499 19.57 12.61 16.93
CA ALA A 499 18.54 11.63 17.21
C ALA A 499 19.06 10.21 16.96
N GLY A 500 18.45 9.24 17.65
CA GLY A 500 18.76 7.83 17.41
C GLY A 500 18.28 7.39 16.03
N VAL A 501 18.98 6.42 15.44
CA VAL A 501 18.57 5.81 14.17
C VAL A 501 17.71 4.58 14.44
N ARG A 502 16.64 4.43 13.67
CA ARG A 502 15.82 3.22 13.60
C ARG A 502 16.22 2.39 12.38
N TYR A 503 16.33 1.09 12.56
CA TYR A 503 16.61 0.13 11.50
C TYR A 503 15.36 -0.65 11.13
N LEU A 504 15.21 -0.98 9.85
CA LEU A 504 14.21 -1.91 9.34
C LEU A 504 14.77 -3.35 9.39
N LEU A 505 13.96 -4.30 9.84
CA LEU A 505 14.32 -5.71 9.96
C LEU A 505 14.07 -6.46 8.64
N ARG A 506 14.97 -7.34 8.20
CA ARG A 506 14.73 -8.11 6.97
C ARG A 506 13.46 -8.98 7.03
N PRO A 507 12.67 -9.11 5.95
CA PRO A 507 11.38 -9.83 5.98
C PRO A 507 11.46 -11.27 6.49
N GLN A 508 12.50 -12.05 6.14
CA GLN A 508 12.65 -13.41 6.67
C GLN A 508 12.87 -13.42 8.18
N LYS A 509 13.55 -12.41 8.69
CA LYS A 509 13.80 -12.27 10.12
C LYS A 509 12.55 -11.75 10.84
N VAL A 510 11.72 -10.93 10.20
CA VAL A 510 10.37 -10.56 10.68
C VAL A 510 9.55 -11.83 10.87
N LYS A 511 9.43 -12.67 9.83
CA LYS A 511 8.73 -13.96 9.91
C LYS A 511 9.23 -14.83 11.06
N ALA A 512 10.54 -15.10 11.13
CA ALA A 512 11.11 -15.92 12.19
C ALA A 512 10.92 -15.35 13.62
N SER A 513 10.98 -14.02 13.77
CA SER A 513 10.79 -13.36 15.07
C SER A 513 9.32 -13.37 15.47
N SER A 514 8.42 -13.14 14.51
CA SER A 514 6.97 -13.17 14.70
C SER A 514 6.47 -14.56 15.11
N GLU A 515 6.96 -15.65 14.51
CA GLU A 515 6.58 -17.01 14.91
C GLU A 515 6.99 -17.31 16.35
N LYS A 516 8.15 -16.79 16.77
CA LYS A 516 8.63 -16.94 18.15
C LYS A 516 7.79 -16.10 19.11
N LEU A 517 7.43 -14.87 18.73
CA LEU A 517 6.54 -14.00 19.50
C LEU A 517 5.18 -14.67 19.69
N LEU A 518 4.50 -15.10 18.62
CA LEU A 518 3.19 -15.74 18.65
C LEU A 518 3.17 -16.96 19.58
N ARG A 519 4.16 -17.87 19.44
CA ARG A 519 4.29 -19.04 20.33
C ARG A 519 4.43 -18.65 21.79
N ASN A 520 5.15 -17.58 22.10
CA ASN A 520 5.36 -17.15 23.49
C ASN A 520 4.14 -16.42 24.05
N VAL A 521 3.50 -15.54 23.27
CA VAL A 521 2.28 -14.83 23.65
C VAL A 521 1.16 -15.82 23.99
N LYS A 522 0.96 -16.85 23.15
CA LYS A 522 0.03 -17.96 23.43
C LYS A 522 0.36 -18.68 24.74
N LYS A 523 1.64 -19.05 24.94
CA LYS A 523 2.09 -19.69 26.20
C LYS A 523 1.91 -18.79 27.43
N GLN A 524 1.89 -17.48 27.24
CA GLN A 524 1.69 -16.49 28.30
C GLN A 524 0.20 -16.25 28.60
N GLY A 525 -0.72 -16.86 27.84
CA GLY A 525 -2.16 -16.67 28.01
C GLY A 525 -2.65 -15.28 27.60
N VAL A 526 -1.90 -14.60 26.72
CA VAL A 526 -2.30 -13.30 26.17
C VAL A 526 -3.15 -13.57 24.94
N SER A 527 -4.38 -13.05 24.94
CA SER A 527 -5.39 -13.25 23.90
C SER A 527 -5.49 -12.11 22.88
N ALA A 528 -4.85 -10.97 23.14
CA ALA A 528 -4.92 -9.78 22.32
C ALA A 528 -3.55 -9.08 22.22
N LEU A 529 -3.24 -8.46 21.08
CA LEU A 529 -1.96 -7.81 20.82
C LEU A 529 -2.09 -6.63 19.87
N SER A 530 -1.28 -5.59 20.06
CA SER A 530 -1.14 -4.51 19.07
C SER A 530 0.14 -4.66 18.25
N LEU A 531 0.02 -4.60 16.92
CA LEU A 531 1.10 -4.78 15.96
C LEU A 531 1.10 -3.67 14.91
N SER A 532 1.59 -2.48 15.28
CA SER A 532 1.48 -1.29 14.43
C SER A 532 2.36 -1.33 13.17
N SER A 533 3.69 -1.39 13.36
CA SER A 533 4.67 -1.14 12.28
C SER A 533 4.58 -2.12 11.11
N ILE A 534 4.18 -3.37 11.38
CA ILE A 534 4.03 -4.38 10.33
C ILE A 534 2.88 -4.07 9.38
N SER A 535 1.85 -3.36 9.85
CA SER A 535 0.63 -3.08 9.08
C SER A 535 0.68 -1.81 8.23
N ASN A 536 1.66 -0.93 8.49
CA ASN A 536 1.73 0.40 7.89
C ASN A 536 3.13 0.79 7.36
N THR A 537 4.14 -0.08 7.50
CA THR A 537 5.49 0.19 7.01
C THR A 537 5.95 -0.88 6.03
N LEU A 538 5.77 -0.63 4.74
CA LEU A 538 6.31 -1.48 3.68
C LEU A 538 7.67 -0.98 3.19
N TYR A 539 8.49 -1.91 2.69
CA TYR A 539 9.84 -1.60 2.20
C TYR A 539 10.40 -2.72 1.33
N SER A 540 11.34 -2.37 0.47
CA SER A 540 12.20 -3.32 -0.23
C SER A 540 13.47 -3.62 0.57
N SER A 541 14.16 -4.71 0.24
CA SER A 541 15.38 -5.14 0.93
C SER A 541 16.33 -5.85 -0.03
N TYR A 542 17.42 -5.18 -0.40
CA TYR A 542 18.41 -5.63 -1.39
C TYR A 542 19.65 -6.20 -0.71
N SER A 543 19.52 -7.38 -0.08
CA SER A 543 20.58 -8.01 0.72
C SER A 543 20.92 -9.42 0.21
N ARG A 544 21.38 -10.35 1.06
CA ARG A 544 21.74 -11.73 0.64
C ARG A 544 20.60 -12.48 -0.09
N ALA A 545 19.36 -12.04 0.09
CA ALA A 545 18.22 -12.36 -0.73
C ALA A 545 17.40 -11.07 -0.89
N ASP A 546 17.01 -10.77 -2.13
CA ASP A 546 16.26 -9.58 -2.47
C ASP A 546 14.78 -9.79 -2.17
N TYR A 547 14.19 -8.83 -1.47
CA TYR A 547 12.74 -8.73 -1.26
C TYR A 547 12.32 -7.41 -1.85
N GLU A 548 11.57 -7.50 -2.94
CA GLU A 548 10.84 -6.35 -3.44
C GLU A 548 9.65 -6.05 -2.54
N ILE A 549 9.14 -4.82 -2.60
CA ILE A 549 8.07 -4.34 -1.73
C ILE A 549 6.81 -5.23 -1.75
N GLY A 550 6.42 -5.78 -2.90
CA GLY A 550 5.30 -6.73 -3.02
C GLY A 550 5.57 -8.05 -2.30
N ALA A 551 6.80 -8.56 -2.37
CA ALA A 551 7.21 -9.76 -1.64
C ALA A 551 7.26 -9.52 -0.12
N THR A 552 7.68 -8.32 0.32
CA THR A 552 7.58 -7.92 1.73
C THR A 552 6.14 -7.87 2.21
N LYS A 553 5.23 -7.24 1.44
CA LYS A 553 3.79 -7.23 1.72
C LYS A 553 3.26 -8.65 1.90
N ALA A 554 3.56 -9.57 0.98
CA ALA A 554 3.12 -10.96 1.08
C ALA A 554 3.59 -11.64 2.38
N VAL A 555 4.85 -11.46 2.78
CA VAL A 555 5.35 -12.00 4.06
C VAL A 555 4.61 -11.39 5.25
N PHE A 556 4.31 -10.09 5.21
CA PHE A 556 3.63 -9.40 6.31
C PHE A 556 2.15 -9.81 6.40
N SER A 557 1.47 -9.94 5.28
CA SER A 557 0.12 -10.50 5.19
C SER A 557 0.05 -11.90 5.77
N GLU A 558 1.03 -12.78 5.46
CA GLU A 558 1.11 -14.12 6.07
C GLU A 558 1.25 -14.05 7.60
N VAL A 559 2.07 -13.14 8.11
CA VAL A 559 2.27 -12.95 9.55
C VAL A 559 0.98 -12.46 10.20
N LEU A 560 0.34 -11.41 9.67
CA LEU A 560 -0.89 -10.87 10.23
C LEU A 560 -2.04 -11.89 10.19
N ALA A 561 -2.21 -12.60 9.08
CA ALA A 561 -3.23 -13.64 8.97
C ALA A 561 -3.00 -14.81 9.97
N ALA A 562 -1.74 -15.15 10.27
CA ALA A 562 -1.43 -16.16 11.28
C ALA A 562 -1.74 -15.68 12.70
N TYR A 563 -1.58 -14.39 12.97
CA TYR A 563 -1.91 -13.79 14.26
C TYR A 563 -3.43 -13.62 14.45
N GLY A 564 -4.15 -13.10 13.44
CA GLY A 564 -5.60 -12.88 13.51
C GLY A 564 -6.42 -14.16 13.68
N LYS A 565 -5.87 -15.33 13.31
CA LYS A 565 -6.49 -16.64 13.58
C LYS A 565 -6.44 -17.08 15.05
N GLU A 566 -5.56 -16.47 15.84
CA GLU A 566 -5.15 -16.98 17.16
C GLU A 566 -5.32 -15.94 18.27
N LEU A 567 -5.34 -14.65 17.91
CA LEU A 567 -5.34 -13.51 18.81
C LEU A 567 -6.25 -12.42 18.24
N SER A 568 -6.81 -11.60 19.13
CA SER A 568 -7.42 -10.35 18.71
C SER A 568 -6.34 -9.29 18.43
N LEU A 569 -6.45 -8.59 17.31
CA LEU A 569 -5.47 -7.61 16.85
C LEU A 569 -6.01 -6.19 16.83
N LEU A 570 -5.21 -5.29 17.41
CA LEU A 570 -5.37 -3.85 17.28
C LEU A 570 -4.23 -3.30 16.41
N LEU A 571 -4.58 -2.76 15.24
CA LEU A 571 -3.62 -2.18 14.30
C LEU A 571 -3.71 -0.65 14.29
N ASP A 572 -2.59 0.01 14.01
CA ASP A 572 -2.43 1.46 14.10
C ASP A 572 -2.31 2.06 12.71
N ALA A 573 -3.34 2.81 12.29
CA ALA A 573 -3.47 3.35 10.93
C ALA A 573 -3.02 2.34 9.85
N PRO A 574 -3.54 1.10 9.83
CA PRO A 574 -3.06 0.08 8.90
C PRO A 574 -3.40 0.43 7.45
N ALA A 575 -2.51 0.02 6.54
CA ALA A 575 -2.82 -0.03 5.12
C ALA A 575 -3.93 -1.06 4.82
N ALA A 576 -4.72 -0.86 3.77
CA ALA A 576 -5.92 -1.65 3.47
C ALA A 576 -5.68 -3.17 3.46
N TRP A 577 -4.54 -3.63 2.95
CA TRP A 577 -4.18 -5.06 2.89
C TRP A 577 -4.07 -5.73 4.26
N ALA A 578 -3.87 -4.96 5.33
CA ALA A 578 -3.74 -5.45 6.71
C ALA A 578 -5.07 -5.43 7.49
N ILE A 579 -6.05 -4.62 7.04
CA ILE A 579 -7.33 -4.43 7.73
C ILE A 579 -8.10 -5.74 7.93
N PRO A 580 -8.20 -6.66 6.95
CA PRO A 580 -8.93 -7.93 7.14
C PRO A 580 -8.42 -8.83 8.27
N SER A 581 -7.21 -8.59 8.79
CA SER A 581 -6.66 -9.36 9.91
C SER A 581 -6.90 -8.70 11.28
N ALA A 582 -7.52 -7.52 11.34
CA ALA A 582 -7.68 -6.73 12.55
C ALA A 582 -9.10 -6.80 13.12
N ASP A 583 -9.22 -6.73 14.45
CA ASP A 583 -10.51 -6.56 15.12
C ASP A 583 -10.78 -5.10 15.49
N CYS A 584 -9.72 -4.29 15.63
CA CYS A 584 -9.81 -2.89 16.00
C CYS A 584 -8.72 -2.08 15.29
N LEU A 585 -9.06 -0.85 14.88
CA LEU A 585 -8.10 0.11 14.33
C LEU A 585 -7.97 1.31 15.26
N ILE A 586 -6.75 1.79 15.47
CA ILE A 586 -6.50 3.00 16.25
C ILE A 586 -5.83 4.06 15.36
N ASN A 587 -6.02 5.34 15.70
CA ASN A 587 -5.39 6.49 15.06
C ASN A 587 -5.66 6.63 13.55
N LEU A 588 -6.87 6.31 13.08
CA LEU A 588 -7.19 6.61 11.69
C LEU A 588 -7.14 8.12 11.45
N PRO A 589 -6.60 8.56 10.31
CA PRO A 589 -6.59 9.97 9.95
C PRO A 589 -8.01 10.49 9.79
N THR A 590 -8.30 11.67 10.35
CA THR A 590 -9.58 12.37 10.21
C THR A 590 -9.52 13.56 9.25
N THR A 591 -8.33 13.86 8.71
CA THR A 591 -8.14 14.91 7.72
C THR A 591 -7.30 14.45 6.56
N SER A 592 -7.36 15.19 5.44
CA SER A 592 -6.36 15.09 4.36
C SER A 592 -5.10 15.88 4.71
N SER A 593 -4.15 15.94 3.77
CA SER A 593 -2.97 16.81 3.84
C SER A 593 -3.31 18.28 3.57
N GLY A 594 -4.47 18.56 2.97
CA GLY A 594 -4.85 19.90 2.54
C GLY A 594 -4.04 20.36 1.33
N HIS A 595 -3.65 19.44 0.44
CA HIS A 595 -2.87 19.78 -0.75
C HIS A 595 -3.62 20.82 -1.59
N TYR A 596 -2.90 21.76 -2.22
CA TYR A 596 -3.53 22.89 -2.89
C TYR A 596 -4.52 22.52 -4.01
N ILE A 597 -4.44 21.33 -4.60
CA ILE A 597 -5.39 20.88 -5.62
C ILE A 597 -6.74 20.43 -5.02
N GLU A 598 -6.74 20.06 -3.73
CA GLU A 598 -7.92 19.58 -3.00
C GLU A 598 -8.84 20.76 -2.67
N ASP A 599 -10.15 20.52 -2.75
CA ASP A 599 -11.17 21.51 -2.43
C ASP A 599 -11.61 21.41 -0.97
N TYR A 600 -11.80 20.19 -0.46
CA TYR A 600 -12.12 19.93 0.95
C TYR A 600 -11.86 18.46 1.33
N THR A 601 -11.67 18.24 2.63
CA THR A 601 -11.53 16.92 3.25
C THR A 601 -12.90 16.23 3.34
N VAL A 602 -12.91 14.90 3.19
CA VAL A 602 -14.07 14.02 3.41
C VAL A 602 -13.64 12.75 4.17
N PRO A 603 -14.54 12.09 4.91
CA PRO A 603 -14.23 10.85 5.63
C PRO A 603 -14.34 9.62 4.70
N PHE A 604 -13.73 9.66 3.50
CA PHE A 604 -13.84 8.58 2.52
C PHE A 604 -13.31 7.23 3.03
N LEU A 605 -12.18 7.24 3.76
CA LEU A 605 -11.64 6.06 4.44
C LEU A 605 -12.67 5.45 5.39
N GLN A 606 -13.28 6.29 6.23
CA GLN A 606 -14.26 5.84 7.21
C GLN A 606 -15.56 5.39 6.55
N LEU A 607 -16.01 6.07 5.49
CA LEU A 607 -17.15 5.63 4.69
C LEU A 607 -16.91 4.24 4.08
N VAL A 608 -15.70 3.94 3.60
CA VAL A 608 -15.37 2.59 3.10
C VAL A 608 -15.40 1.56 4.23
N LEU A 609 -14.96 1.91 5.44
CA LEU A 609 -14.90 1.00 6.59
C LEU A 609 -16.18 0.94 7.43
N ASP A 610 -17.14 1.82 7.17
CA ASP A 610 -18.35 1.96 7.98
C ASP A 610 -19.13 0.64 8.04
N GLY A 611 -19.48 0.24 9.26
CA GLY A 611 -20.15 -1.04 9.54
C GLY A 611 -19.26 -2.29 9.51
N SER A 612 -17.95 -2.17 9.29
CA SER A 612 -17.04 -3.32 9.21
C SER A 612 -16.21 -3.56 10.47
N VAL A 613 -15.30 -2.65 10.81
CA VAL A 613 -14.36 -2.80 11.95
C VAL A 613 -14.42 -1.54 12.83
N PRO A 614 -14.43 -1.64 14.17
CA PRO A 614 -14.38 -0.46 15.03
C PRO A 614 -13.03 0.24 14.88
N TYR A 615 -13.08 1.57 14.77
CA TYR A 615 -11.89 2.40 14.61
C TYR A 615 -11.97 3.68 15.43
N SER A 616 -10.81 4.16 15.89
CA SER A 616 -10.68 5.47 16.53
C SER A 616 -10.09 6.52 15.60
N THR A 617 -10.31 7.78 15.95
CA THR A 617 -9.51 8.89 15.40
C THR A 617 -8.08 8.85 15.93
N GLN A 618 -7.24 9.75 15.45
CA GLN A 618 -6.01 10.13 16.16
C GLN A 618 -6.35 10.61 17.58
N ALA A 619 -5.37 10.56 18.49
CA ALA A 619 -5.57 10.91 19.89
C ALA A 619 -6.23 12.29 20.09
N VAL A 620 -7.43 12.30 20.66
CA VAL A 620 -8.29 13.49 20.83
C VAL A 620 -7.59 14.62 21.61
N ASN A 621 -6.75 14.27 22.58
CA ASN A 621 -6.00 15.22 23.41
C ASN A 621 -4.87 15.96 22.66
N LEU A 622 -4.59 15.61 21.40
CA LEU A 622 -3.61 16.30 20.55
C LEU A 622 -4.25 17.32 19.59
N PHE A 623 -5.58 17.39 19.54
CA PHE A 623 -6.29 18.36 18.70
C PHE A 623 -6.31 19.74 19.35
N GLY A 624 -6.23 20.78 18.52
CA GLY A 624 -6.30 22.17 18.98
C GLY A 624 -7.69 22.62 19.43
N SER A 625 -8.74 21.92 18.98
CA SER A 625 -10.14 22.18 19.31
C SER A 625 -10.84 20.86 19.62
N PHE A 626 -11.40 20.75 20.82
CA PHE A 626 -12.21 19.59 21.22
C PHE A 626 -13.55 19.55 20.48
N GLU A 627 -14.13 20.71 20.16
CA GLU A 627 -15.36 20.81 19.39
C GLU A 627 -15.16 20.27 17.97
N ASP A 628 -14.08 20.67 17.30
CA ASP A 628 -13.79 20.26 15.92
C ASP A 628 -13.60 18.73 15.83
N VAL A 629 -12.80 18.14 16.72
CA VAL A 629 -12.58 16.69 16.74
C VAL A 629 -13.87 15.93 17.11
N THR A 630 -14.71 16.49 17.98
CA THR A 630 -16.03 15.91 18.28
C THR A 630 -16.93 15.89 17.04
N LEU A 631 -16.97 16.98 16.28
CA LEU A 631 -17.72 17.04 15.02
C LEU A 631 -17.15 16.07 13.97
N MET A 632 -15.82 15.98 13.86
CA MET A 632 -15.16 15.00 12.98
C MET A 632 -15.54 13.56 13.37
N MET A 633 -15.47 13.21 14.65
CA MET A 633 -15.85 11.88 15.14
C MET A 633 -17.31 11.53 14.80
N ILE A 634 -18.23 12.49 14.94
CA ILE A 634 -19.64 12.32 14.56
C ILE A 634 -19.77 12.12 13.05
N GLU A 635 -19.10 12.95 12.25
CA GLU A 635 -19.13 12.87 10.78
C GLU A 635 -18.58 11.53 10.27
N SER A 636 -17.50 11.05 10.88
CA SER A 636 -16.77 9.86 10.44
C SER A 636 -17.12 8.60 11.22
N ASN A 637 -18.19 8.61 12.02
CA ASN A 637 -18.61 7.50 12.89
C ASN A 637 -17.44 6.86 13.67
N SER A 638 -16.51 7.70 14.13
CA SER A 638 -15.26 7.26 14.74
C SER A 638 -15.37 7.26 16.26
N ALA A 639 -14.77 6.25 16.88
CA ALA A 639 -14.62 6.21 18.32
C ALA A 639 -13.59 7.25 18.82
N PRO A 640 -13.76 7.76 20.05
CA PRO A 640 -12.81 8.64 20.72
C PRO A 640 -11.49 7.96 21.11
#